data_AF-A0A6P8I1N9-F1
#
_entry.id   AF-A0A6P8I1N9-F1
#
_cell.length_a   1.000
_cell.length_b   1.000
_cell.length_c   1.000
_cell.angle_alpha   90.00
_cell.angle_beta   90.00
_cell.angle_gamma   90.00
#
_symmetry.space_group_name_H-M   'P 1'
#
loop_
_entity.id
_entity.type
_entity.pdbx_description
1 polymer ?
#
loop_
_entity_poly.entity_id
_entity_poly.type
_entity_poly.pdbx_seq_one_letter_code
_entity_poly.pdbx_strand_id
1 'polypeptide(L)'
;MGKRKRQKFKGRRDKKVWHEITKENKMFEKYYKAQNIIPEEEWDDFMATFKKDLPSTIRITGTRSQSKLLLQFLKKHYLENLSDTAMQGEKVEPPKTLPWYPDELAWQVNLSRKFLRKSATMEKFHYFLVQETECGNISRQEAVSMIPPLLLDVQPGHKVLDTCAAPGSKTSQIIEMLHTDDSKGIPVECKGFNGIKGGVAGVHLHLSLEISISIPAPLGIIGDGTLRKNTLIWNKWTPQTGLSLHRIQLRILARAVEMLDVGGRIVYSTCSLNPVENEAVIAQLLKNSDGAVELLDVSKELPDLKRSPGLYTWKLMMKSGEEVTSCEPGSEAYKGCFRQSHFPPSEEEAKAMNLERCIRVYPHQQDTGGFFIAVLIKKKNAPWENVNRCNNNPKWLPWQTEGEGQPRNKQGGSEPDSGQEESEVKPQTEDAVDDDNNIVGDLSEDVDEVQGLENDGDDADDNDTTEQSANNAGAVQENQDLDNEGKPISLKPPRKKQKTNPGFKEDPFILLDDNDEQWQAIKEYFGIEASFPSDQLLVRSVGGKKRNIYIVSKLVKQVLECANDNLKIINVGVKAFSRCDSDEHGCDFRIMQEGIDSIFSYVTKRQVFLTEKDVLILLEHDKPFTNKFSESTRSQLSKVLGLGCVLFIYDPKGEYSSPSDTLNCGFHFCGWKAKTSTRMLASRMDKTHYKVLCGIPPEKDYSAEPKSIRYLTEKDEDKEANDDIGFV
;
A
#
# COMPACT_ATOMS: atom_id res chain seq x y z
N MET A 1 -6.85 -25.75 59.41
CA MET A 1 -7.24 -26.38 58.13
C MET A 1 -7.72 -25.28 57.20
N GLY A 2 -7.28 -25.09 55.96
CA GLY A 2 -6.34 -25.82 55.12
C GLY A 2 -5.71 -24.88 54.07
N LYS A 3 -4.42 -25.09 53.79
CA LYS A 3 -3.68 -24.42 52.71
C LYS A 3 -4.10 -25.04 51.37
N ARG A 4 -4.78 -24.29 50.49
CA ARG A 4 -5.02 -24.72 49.11
C ARG A 4 -3.73 -24.60 48.29
N LYS A 5 -3.07 -25.74 48.06
CA LYS A 5 -1.97 -25.90 47.10
C LYS A 5 -2.50 -25.66 45.68
N ARG A 6 -1.99 -24.65 44.98
CA ARG A 6 -2.13 -24.52 43.51
C ARG A 6 -1.30 -25.62 42.84
N GLN A 7 -1.96 -26.65 42.31
CA GLN A 7 -1.35 -27.64 41.42
C GLN A 7 -0.97 -26.95 40.10
N LYS A 8 0.32 -26.91 39.78
CA LYS A 8 0.80 -26.58 38.43
C LYS A 8 0.50 -27.76 37.51
N PHE A 9 -0.53 -27.65 36.68
CA PHE A 9 -0.70 -28.53 35.52
C PHE A 9 0.47 -28.27 34.55
N LYS A 10 1.44 -29.18 34.51
CA LYS A 10 2.43 -29.25 33.44
C LYS A 10 1.77 -29.94 32.24
N GLY A 11 0.97 -29.19 31.48
CA GLY A 11 0.65 -29.59 30.12
C GLY A 11 1.91 -29.49 29.27
N ARG A 12 2.47 -30.64 28.85
CA ARG A 12 3.43 -30.68 27.74
C ARG A 12 2.70 -30.11 26.52
N ARG A 13 3.04 -28.90 26.08
CA ARG A 13 2.69 -28.44 24.75
C ARG A 13 3.60 -29.21 23.80
N ASP A 14 3.01 -30.13 23.03
CA ASP A 14 3.71 -30.71 21.89
C ASP A 14 4.10 -29.57 20.94
N LYS A 15 5.39 -29.50 20.61
CA LYS A 15 5.90 -28.59 19.56
C LYS A 15 5.10 -28.88 18.30
N LYS A 16 4.40 -27.88 17.75
CA LYS A 16 3.78 -27.99 16.42
C LYS A 16 4.89 -28.32 15.43
N VAL A 17 4.91 -29.56 14.95
CA VAL A 17 5.75 -29.98 13.84
C VAL A 17 5.15 -29.31 12.60
N TRP A 18 5.87 -28.36 12.00
CA TRP A 18 5.53 -27.84 10.69
C TRP A 18 5.61 -29.00 9.71
N HIS A 19 4.46 -29.52 9.27
CA HIS A 19 4.44 -30.51 8.21
C HIS A 19 4.89 -29.84 6.92
N GLU A 20 5.98 -30.35 6.35
CA GLU A 20 6.46 -29.95 5.04
C GLU A 20 5.33 -30.25 4.03
N ILE A 21 4.76 -29.19 3.44
CA ILE A 21 3.64 -29.32 2.50
C ILE A 21 4.19 -29.95 1.21
N THR A 22 3.59 -31.05 0.78
CA THR A 22 3.92 -31.69 -0.49
C THR A 22 3.65 -30.73 -1.66
N LYS A 23 4.71 -30.28 -2.33
CA LYS A 23 4.62 -29.40 -3.52
C LYS A 23 4.35 -30.23 -4.79
N GLU A 24 3.25 -31.00 -4.79
CA GLU A 24 2.85 -31.85 -5.92
C GLU A 24 1.34 -31.83 -6.12
N ASN A 25 0.89 -31.75 -7.38
CA ASN A 25 -0.53 -31.85 -7.73
C ASN A 25 -0.69 -32.49 -9.11
N LYS A 26 -1.13 -33.75 -9.14
CA LYS A 26 -1.31 -34.50 -10.39
C LYS A 26 -2.34 -33.88 -11.34
N MET A 27 -3.38 -33.24 -10.78
CA MET A 27 -4.39 -32.58 -11.59
C MET A 27 -3.87 -31.29 -12.23
N PHE A 28 -3.03 -30.54 -11.51
CA PHE A 28 -2.32 -29.38 -12.05
C PHE A 28 -1.47 -29.78 -13.25
N GLU A 29 -0.65 -30.83 -13.09
CA GLU A 29 0.19 -31.33 -14.18
C GLU A 29 -0.64 -31.82 -15.37
N LYS A 30 -1.66 -32.65 -15.12
CA LYS A 30 -2.55 -33.16 -16.17
C LYS A 30 -3.24 -32.01 -16.94
N TYR A 31 -3.72 -31.00 -16.22
CA TYR A 31 -4.40 -29.86 -16.81
C TYR A 31 -3.46 -29.04 -17.69
N TYR A 32 -2.31 -28.62 -17.17
CA TYR A 32 -1.38 -27.74 -17.89
C TYR A 32 -0.63 -28.45 -19.03
N LYS A 33 -0.38 -29.76 -18.93
CA LYS A 33 0.05 -30.58 -20.08
C LYS A 33 -1.02 -30.61 -21.17
N ALA A 34 -2.29 -30.76 -20.81
CA ALA A 34 -3.38 -30.74 -21.78
C ALA A 34 -3.57 -29.36 -22.44
N GLN A 35 -3.21 -28.26 -21.77
CA GLN A 35 -3.24 -26.92 -22.36
C GLN A 35 -2.12 -26.69 -23.38
N ASN A 36 -1.04 -27.48 -23.35
CA ASN A 36 0.12 -27.33 -24.23
C ASN A 36 0.73 -25.92 -24.22
N ILE A 37 0.76 -25.27 -23.04
CA ILE A 37 1.27 -23.89 -22.90
C ILE A 37 2.78 -23.85 -22.64
N ILE A 38 3.35 -24.95 -22.16
CA ILE A 38 4.79 -25.15 -21.95
C ILE A 38 5.21 -26.27 -22.91
N PRO A 39 6.30 -26.10 -23.70
CA PRO A 39 6.87 -27.17 -24.50
C PRO A 39 7.25 -28.38 -23.64
N GLU A 40 7.14 -29.61 -24.18
CA GLU A 40 7.42 -30.84 -23.42
C GLU A 40 8.86 -30.87 -22.88
N GLU A 41 9.81 -30.32 -23.64
CA GLU A 41 11.22 -30.21 -23.26
C GLU A 41 11.48 -29.26 -22.08
N GLU A 42 10.61 -28.28 -21.83
CA GLU A 42 10.74 -27.31 -20.74
C GLU A 42 9.91 -27.69 -19.50
N TRP A 43 9.09 -28.74 -19.60
CA TRP A 43 8.12 -29.11 -18.56
C TRP A 43 8.78 -29.41 -17.20
N ASP A 44 9.88 -30.15 -17.22
CA ASP A 44 10.58 -30.54 -15.99
C ASP A 44 11.19 -29.31 -15.30
N ASP A 45 11.73 -28.36 -16.06
CA ASP A 45 12.25 -27.09 -15.55
C ASP A 45 11.15 -26.18 -15.00
N PHE A 46 10.00 -26.12 -15.68
CA PHE A 46 8.79 -25.44 -15.22
C PHE A 46 8.33 -25.96 -13.86
N MET A 47 8.18 -27.28 -13.73
CA MET A 47 7.75 -27.90 -12.47
C MET A 47 8.82 -27.78 -11.37
N ALA A 48 10.10 -27.95 -11.72
CA ALA A 48 11.20 -27.76 -10.78
C ALA A 48 11.25 -26.32 -10.24
N THR A 49 10.95 -25.32 -11.08
CA THR A 49 10.92 -23.91 -10.67
C THR A 49 9.75 -23.61 -9.74
N PHE A 50 8.57 -24.16 -10.03
CA PHE A 50 7.41 -24.03 -9.14
C PHE A 50 7.64 -24.64 -7.75
N LYS A 51 8.43 -25.71 -7.66
CA LYS A 51 8.81 -26.35 -6.38
C LYS A 51 9.85 -25.52 -5.60
N LYS A 52 10.60 -24.62 -6.25
CA LYS A 52 11.54 -23.71 -5.59
C LYS A 52 10.82 -22.49 -5.01
N ASP A 53 11.35 -21.98 -3.91
CA ASP A 53 10.83 -20.76 -3.29
C ASP A 53 11.03 -19.56 -4.21
N LEU A 54 10.10 -18.61 -4.14
CA LEU A 54 10.17 -17.39 -4.96
C LEU A 54 11.32 -16.49 -4.48
N PRO A 55 12.18 -15.98 -5.39
CA PRO A 55 13.26 -15.08 -5.00
C PRO A 55 12.73 -13.77 -4.46
N SER A 56 13.40 -13.23 -3.44
CA SER A 56 13.08 -11.89 -2.95
C SER A 56 13.54 -10.82 -3.94
N THR A 57 12.72 -9.80 -4.12
CA THR A 57 12.95 -8.72 -5.08
C THR A 57 12.73 -7.38 -4.40
N ILE A 58 13.60 -6.42 -4.70
CA ILE A 58 13.56 -5.05 -4.20
C ILE A 58 13.53 -4.07 -5.36
N ARG A 59 12.94 -2.91 -5.13
CA ARG A 59 12.85 -1.81 -6.08
C ARG A 59 13.19 -0.51 -5.37
N ILE A 60 14.18 0.21 -5.88
CA ILE A 60 14.52 1.55 -5.43
C ILE A 60 13.47 2.51 -5.99
N THR A 61 12.92 3.36 -5.12
CA THR A 61 11.89 4.34 -5.45
C THR A 61 12.45 5.36 -6.45
N GLY A 62 11.91 5.40 -7.67
CA GLY A 62 12.55 6.08 -8.82
C GLY A 62 12.36 7.60 -8.90
N THR A 63 11.35 8.15 -8.21
CA THR A 63 10.99 9.58 -8.25
C THR A 63 12.04 10.50 -7.68
N ARG A 64 12.76 10.05 -6.66
CA ARG A 64 13.60 10.95 -5.90
C ARG A 64 14.85 11.24 -6.69
N SER A 65 15.24 12.52 -6.72
CA SER A 65 16.55 12.97 -7.23
C SER A 65 17.72 12.18 -6.59
N GLN A 66 17.48 11.62 -5.41
CA GLN A 66 18.40 10.83 -4.60
C GLN A 66 18.45 9.33 -4.97
N SER A 67 17.54 8.80 -5.81
CA SER A 67 17.46 7.38 -6.16
C SER A 67 18.76 6.83 -6.77
N LYS A 68 19.39 7.63 -7.65
CA LYS A 68 20.69 7.31 -8.27
C LYS A 68 21.83 7.27 -7.24
N LEU A 69 21.82 8.16 -6.26
CA LEU A 69 22.82 8.16 -5.18
C LEU A 69 22.63 6.95 -4.29
N LEU A 70 21.39 6.59 -3.95
CA LEU A 70 21.08 5.38 -3.19
C LEU A 70 21.51 4.11 -3.93
N LEU A 71 21.29 4.05 -5.25
CA LEU A 71 21.75 2.94 -6.09
C LEU A 71 23.28 2.84 -6.11
N GLN A 72 23.99 3.96 -6.27
CA GLN A 72 25.46 4.00 -6.22
C GLN A 72 25.97 3.55 -4.85
N PHE A 73 25.33 4.00 -3.77
CA PHE A 73 25.65 3.59 -2.41
C PHE A 73 25.47 2.08 -2.22
N LEU A 74 24.32 1.55 -2.64
CA LEU A 74 24.01 0.12 -2.61
C LEU A 74 25.09 -0.71 -3.32
N LYS A 75 25.43 -0.32 -4.56
CA LYS A 75 26.45 -0.99 -5.36
C LYS A 75 27.81 -1.01 -4.67
N LYS A 76 28.31 0.16 -4.30
CA LYS A 76 29.64 0.35 -3.71
C LYS A 76 29.80 -0.34 -2.36
N HIS A 77 28.82 -0.20 -1.46
CA HIS A 77 28.98 -0.65 -0.08
C HIS A 77 28.58 -2.11 0.13
N TYR A 78 27.60 -2.61 -0.62
CA TYR A 78 27.03 -3.94 -0.37
C TYR A 78 27.21 -4.92 -1.52
N LEU A 79 27.07 -4.49 -2.79
CA LEU A 79 27.09 -5.42 -3.92
C LEU A 79 28.51 -5.80 -4.39
N GLU A 80 29.45 -4.86 -4.42
CA GLU A 80 30.85 -5.13 -4.79
C GLU A 80 31.52 -6.14 -3.83
N ASN A 81 31.16 -6.09 -2.55
CA ASN A 81 31.72 -6.98 -1.53
C ASN A 81 31.02 -8.36 -1.47
N LEU A 82 29.90 -8.53 -2.17
CA LEU A 82 29.07 -9.72 -2.12
C LEU A 82 29.54 -10.82 -3.08
N SER A 83 30.16 -10.47 -4.20
CA SER A 83 30.66 -11.42 -5.21
C SER A 83 31.77 -12.33 -4.70
N ASP A 84 32.52 -11.90 -3.66
CA ASP A 84 33.69 -12.63 -3.15
C ASP A 84 33.39 -13.52 -1.94
N THR A 85 32.17 -13.49 -1.40
CA THR A 85 31.85 -14.23 -0.16
C THR A 85 31.30 -15.64 -0.45
N ALA A 86 32.13 -16.54 -0.95
CA ALA A 86 31.84 -17.98 -0.93
C ALA A 86 31.88 -18.50 0.51
N MET A 87 30.73 -18.52 1.21
CA MET A 87 30.66 -19.05 2.58
C MET A 87 30.18 -20.50 2.61
N GLN A 88 31.05 -21.39 3.10
CA GLN A 88 30.67 -22.70 3.68
C GLN A 88 29.85 -23.64 2.78
N GLY A 89 30.18 -23.75 1.48
CA GLY A 89 29.64 -24.80 0.61
C GLY A 89 28.20 -24.62 0.12
N GLU A 90 27.47 -23.59 0.56
CA GLU A 90 26.23 -23.14 -0.09
C GLU A 90 26.54 -22.03 -1.11
N LYS A 91 26.23 -22.28 -2.38
CA LYS A 91 26.40 -21.30 -3.45
C LYS A 91 25.30 -20.24 -3.34
N VAL A 92 25.61 -19.10 -2.72
CA VAL A 92 24.70 -17.95 -2.72
C VAL A 92 24.78 -17.26 -4.06
N GLU A 93 23.63 -17.08 -4.71
CA GLU A 93 23.58 -16.29 -5.93
C GLU A 93 23.73 -14.80 -5.57
N PRO A 94 24.65 -14.08 -6.22
CA PRO A 94 24.79 -12.65 -5.99
C PRO A 94 23.49 -11.93 -6.39
N PRO A 95 23.17 -10.77 -5.77
CA PRO A 95 22.07 -9.96 -6.22
C PRO A 95 22.20 -9.61 -7.71
N LYS A 96 21.12 -9.75 -8.46
CA LYS A 96 21.07 -9.53 -9.91
C LYS A 96 20.10 -8.40 -10.22
N THR A 97 20.47 -7.51 -11.13
CA THR A 97 19.54 -6.53 -11.71
C THR A 97 18.46 -7.25 -12.49
N LEU A 98 17.23 -6.74 -12.46
CA LEU A 98 16.18 -7.13 -13.41
C LEU A 98 16.41 -6.34 -14.71
N PRO A 99 16.91 -6.96 -15.81
CA PRO A 99 17.42 -6.24 -16.97
C PRO A 99 16.34 -5.44 -17.70
N TRP A 100 15.08 -5.89 -17.63
CA TRP A 100 13.94 -5.21 -18.24
C TRP A 100 13.40 -4.05 -17.40
N TYR A 101 13.86 -3.86 -16.15
CA TYR A 101 13.42 -2.74 -15.32
C TYR A 101 14.31 -1.51 -15.61
N PRO A 102 13.73 -0.32 -15.87
CA PRO A 102 14.50 0.88 -16.21
C PRO A 102 15.55 1.29 -15.16
N ASP A 103 16.64 1.90 -15.63
CA ASP A 103 17.69 2.53 -14.80
C ASP A 103 18.34 1.62 -13.73
N GLU A 104 18.23 0.29 -13.89
CA GLU A 104 18.72 -0.69 -12.92
C GLU A 104 18.16 -0.49 -11.49
N LEU A 105 16.93 0.04 -11.37
CA LEU A 105 16.34 0.34 -10.08
C LEU A 105 15.70 -0.89 -9.39
N ALA A 106 15.56 -2.02 -10.09
CA ALA A 106 15.01 -3.24 -9.53
C ALA A 106 16.00 -4.40 -9.52
N TRP A 107 16.03 -5.13 -8.40
CA TRP A 107 17.03 -6.15 -8.11
C TRP A 107 16.38 -7.40 -7.50
N GLN A 108 16.83 -8.56 -7.97
CA GLN A 108 16.58 -9.85 -7.35
C GLN A 108 17.67 -10.12 -6.31
N VAL A 109 17.25 -10.25 -5.05
CA VAL A 109 18.12 -10.39 -3.88
C VAL A 109 17.78 -11.73 -3.23
N ASN A 110 18.46 -12.80 -3.62
CA ASN A 110 18.17 -14.16 -3.14
C ASN A 110 18.83 -14.41 -1.77
N LEU A 111 18.38 -13.68 -0.74
CA LEU A 111 18.88 -13.82 0.62
C LEU A 111 17.95 -14.70 1.45
N SER A 112 18.34 -15.95 1.68
CA SER A 112 17.62 -16.79 2.64
C SER A 112 17.83 -16.29 4.07
N ARG A 113 16.80 -16.36 4.93
CA ARG A 113 16.91 -15.95 6.35
C ARG A 113 18.03 -16.70 7.09
N LYS A 114 18.31 -17.95 6.70
CA LYS A 114 19.40 -18.77 7.26
C LYS A 114 20.78 -18.17 6.94
N PHE A 115 20.92 -17.48 5.81
CA PHE A 115 22.16 -16.86 5.37
C PHE A 115 22.40 -15.48 6.02
N LEU A 116 21.33 -14.71 6.23
CA LEU A 116 21.39 -13.37 6.85
C LEU A 116 22.03 -13.36 8.25
N ARG A 117 21.88 -14.45 9.02
CA ARG A 117 22.39 -14.57 10.40
C ARG A 117 23.86 -14.98 10.51
N LYS A 118 24.50 -15.43 9.42
CA LYS A 118 25.83 -16.05 9.46
C LYS A 118 26.99 -15.10 9.13
N SER A 119 26.73 -13.97 8.49
CA SER A 119 27.77 -13.00 8.07
C SER A 119 27.45 -11.60 8.58
N ALA A 120 28.42 -10.97 9.24
CA ALA A 120 28.30 -9.59 9.71
C ALA A 120 28.04 -8.59 8.55
N THR A 121 28.58 -8.86 7.36
CA THR A 121 28.32 -8.05 6.15
C THR A 121 26.86 -8.16 5.70
N MET A 122 26.28 -9.36 5.80
CA MET A 122 24.88 -9.60 5.42
C MET A 122 23.89 -9.06 6.43
N GLU A 123 24.24 -9.09 7.71
CA GLU A 123 23.45 -8.42 8.74
C GLU A 123 23.40 -6.90 8.50
N LYS A 124 24.53 -6.28 8.15
CA LYS A 124 24.59 -4.85 7.78
C LYS A 124 23.76 -4.55 6.53
N PHE A 125 23.83 -5.41 5.51
CA PHE A 125 23.04 -5.24 4.29
C PHE A 125 21.53 -5.37 4.57
N HIS A 126 21.14 -6.37 5.35
CA HIS A 126 19.74 -6.54 5.76
C HIS A 126 19.23 -5.36 6.57
N TYR A 127 20.04 -4.86 7.51
CA TYR A 127 19.69 -3.68 8.31
C TYR A 127 19.48 -2.45 7.42
N PHE A 128 20.37 -2.21 6.46
CA PHE A 128 20.20 -1.17 5.44
C PHE A 128 18.88 -1.33 4.68
N LEU A 129 18.58 -2.54 4.17
CA LEU A 129 17.33 -2.78 3.44
C LEU A 129 16.09 -2.51 4.31
N VAL A 130 16.11 -2.88 5.59
CA VAL A 130 15.00 -2.61 6.52
C VAL A 130 14.83 -1.10 6.72
N GLN A 131 15.91 -0.38 7.04
CA GLN A 131 15.85 1.06 7.28
C GLN A 131 15.36 1.84 6.04
N GLU A 132 15.88 1.52 4.86
CA GLU A 132 15.46 2.17 3.61
C GLU A 132 14.03 1.77 3.20
N THR A 133 13.55 0.58 3.60
CA THR A 133 12.15 0.17 3.40
C THR A 133 11.21 0.94 4.34
N GLU A 134 11.60 1.13 5.60
CA GLU A 134 10.84 1.92 6.57
C GLU A 134 10.76 3.40 6.15
N CYS A 135 11.82 3.95 5.56
CA CYS A 135 11.83 5.30 4.99
C CYS A 135 11.04 5.44 3.67
N GLY A 136 10.70 4.33 3.02
CA GLY A 136 10.00 4.32 1.72
C GLY A 136 10.91 4.57 0.50
N ASN A 137 12.23 4.45 0.64
CA ASN A 137 13.19 4.62 -0.46
C ASN A 137 13.46 3.31 -1.21
N ILE A 138 13.19 2.18 -0.56
CA ILE A 138 13.21 0.86 -1.15
C ILE A 138 11.84 0.22 -0.88
N SER A 139 11.28 -0.42 -1.89
CA SER A 139 10.07 -1.23 -1.77
C SER A 139 10.41 -2.69 -2.03
N ARG A 140 9.73 -3.60 -1.32
CA ARG A 140 9.73 -5.02 -1.63
C ARG A 140 8.52 -5.32 -2.49
N GLN A 141 8.76 -5.78 -3.69
CA GLN A 141 7.71 -6.04 -4.67
C GLN A 141 8.16 -7.18 -5.56
N GLU A 142 7.26 -8.11 -5.85
CA GLU A 142 7.55 -9.23 -6.75
C GLU A 142 7.88 -8.74 -8.16
N ALA A 143 8.89 -9.35 -8.80
CA ALA A 143 9.30 -9.03 -10.17
C ALA A 143 8.12 -8.90 -11.14
N VAL A 144 7.25 -9.91 -11.24
CA VAL A 144 6.12 -9.87 -12.18
C VAL A 144 5.09 -8.81 -11.84
N SER A 145 4.99 -8.40 -10.58
CA SER A 145 4.12 -7.31 -10.15
C SER A 145 4.65 -5.93 -10.55
N MET A 146 5.89 -5.82 -11.04
CA MET A 146 6.47 -4.56 -11.52
C MET A 146 6.15 -4.28 -12.99
N ILE A 147 5.70 -5.30 -13.74
CA ILE A 147 5.52 -5.23 -15.20
C ILE A 147 4.27 -4.41 -15.58
N PRO A 148 3.09 -4.59 -14.96
CA PRO A 148 1.89 -3.87 -15.41
C PRO A 148 2.01 -2.34 -15.35
N PRO A 149 2.56 -1.72 -14.28
CA PRO A 149 2.75 -0.27 -14.27
C PRO A 149 3.66 0.24 -15.40
N LEU A 150 4.71 -0.52 -15.74
CA LEU A 150 5.61 -0.16 -16.86
C LEU A 150 4.90 -0.20 -18.22
N LEU A 151 3.98 -1.15 -18.41
CA LEU A 151 3.17 -1.27 -19.63
C LEU A 151 1.95 -0.34 -19.64
N LEU A 152 1.67 0.38 -18.55
CA LEU A 152 0.58 1.34 -18.46
C LEU A 152 0.94 2.68 -19.13
N ASP A 153 2.24 2.91 -19.39
CA ASP A 153 2.78 4.13 -20.00
C ASP A 153 2.31 5.41 -19.26
N VAL A 154 2.51 5.41 -17.94
CA VAL A 154 2.13 6.52 -17.07
C VAL A 154 3.08 7.69 -17.30
N GLN A 155 2.52 8.85 -17.60
CA GLN A 155 3.24 10.11 -17.76
C GLN A 155 2.85 11.10 -16.65
N PRO A 156 3.74 12.03 -16.28
CA PRO A 156 3.41 13.09 -15.34
C PRO A 156 2.13 13.84 -15.73
N GLY A 157 1.20 13.95 -14.77
CA GLY A 157 -0.11 14.59 -14.97
C GLY A 157 -1.25 13.66 -15.43
N HIS A 158 -0.98 12.38 -15.73
CA HIS A 158 -2.04 11.40 -16.04
C HIS A 158 -2.93 11.06 -14.83
N LYS A 159 -4.19 10.63 -15.10
CA LYS A 159 -5.14 10.05 -14.11
C LYS A 159 -4.82 8.59 -14.10
N VAL A 160 -4.52 8.03 -12.96
CA VAL A 160 -4.41 6.57 -12.90
C VAL A 160 -5.40 6.07 -11.89
N LEU A 161 -6.18 5.06 -12.28
CA LEU A 161 -7.06 4.34 -11.37
C LEU A 161 -6.57 2.91 -11.25
N ASP A 162 -6.14 2.57 -10.04
CA ASP A 162 -5.87 1.19 -9.64
C ASP A 162 -7.14 0.60 -9.04
N THR A 163 -7.78 -0.31 -9.77
CA THR A 163 -9.09 -0.89 -9.37
C THR A 163 -8.98 -1.88 -8.21
N CYS A 164 -7.79 -2.44 -7.97
CA CYS A 164 -7.55 -3.49 -6.99
C CYS A 164 -6.21 -3.22 -6.28
N ALA A 165 -6.13 -2.05 -5.63
CA ALA A 165 -4.88 -1.48 -5.14
C ALA A 165 -4.20 -2.26 -4.01
N ALA A 166 -4.92 -3.01 -3.18
CA ALA A 166 -4.31 -3.72 -2.05
C ALA A 166 -3.29 -4.77 -2.55
N PRO A 167 -2.06 -4.83 -2.00
CA PRO A 167 -1.55 -4.11 -0.82
C PRO A 167 -0.95 -2.72 -1.06
N GLY A 168 -0.81 -2.29 -2.30
CA GLY A 168 -0.36 -0.94 -2.69
C GLY A 168 0.95 -0.90 -3.46
N SER A 169 1.60 -2.03 -3.74
CA SER A 169 2.92 -2.06 -4.39
C SER A 169 2.90 -1.45 -5.81
N LYS A 170 1.90 -1.83 -6.61
CA LYS A 170 1.66 -1.27 -7.95
C LYS A 170 1.23 0.18 -7.90
N THR A 171 0.34 0.51 -6.97
CA THR A 171 -0.10 1.89 -6.73
C THR A 171 1.08 2.79 -6.41
N SER A 172 2.00 2.37 -5.53
CA SER A 172 3.23 3.10 -5.23
C SER A 172 4.11 3.28 -6.46
N GLN A 173 4.29 2.23 -7.28
CA GLN A 173 5.05 2.32 -8.53
C GLN A 173 4.40 3.29 -9.53
N ILE A 174 3.07 3.29 -9.66
CA ILE A 174 2.33 4.24 -10.50
C ILE A 174 2.54 5.67 -10.01
N ILE A 175 2.39 5.91 -8.70
CA ILE A 175 2.61 7.22 -8.08
C ILE A 175 4.04 7.68 -8.39
N GLU A 176 5.01 6.78 -8.33
CA GLU A 176 6.37 7.12 -8.70
C GLU A 176 6.48 7.59 -10.16
N MET A 177 5.88 6.87 -11.10
CA MET A 177 5.93 7.24 -12.50
C MET A 177 5.27 8.62 -12.75
N LEU A 178 4.19 8.94 -12.04
CA LEU A 178 3.51 10.24 -12.12
C LEU A 178 4.37 11.44 -11.69
N HIS A 179 5.39 11.21 -10.87
CA HIS A 179 6.23 12.26 -10.28
C HIS A 179 7.66 12.31 -10.87
N THR A 180 7.87 11.79 -12.08
CA THR A 180 9.22 11.70 -12.68
C THR A 180 9.75 13.05 -13.22
N ASP A 181 8.90 14.07 -13.45
CA ASP A 181 9.28 15.39 -14.02
C ASP A 181 9.21 16.55 -13.00
N ASP A 182 9.86 16.40 -11.85
CA ASP A 182 9.93 17.42 -10.78
C ASP A 182 10.80 18.65 -11.13
N SER A 183 11.04 18.93 -12.41
CA SER A 183 11.74 20.13 -12.87
C SER A 183 10.93 21.43 -12.69
N LYS A 184 9.62 21.31 -12.43
CA LYS A 184 8.70 22.42 -12.18
C LYS A 184 8.08 22.23 -10.80
N GLY A 185 8.65 22.88 -9.78
CA GLY A 185 8.22 22.72 -8.39
C GLY A 185 6.71 22.78 -8.20
N ILE A 186 6.12 21.63 -7.85
CA ILE A 186 5.57 21.32 -6.52
C ILE A 186 5.81 19.81 -6.29
N PRO A 187 6.77 19.41 -5.46
CA PRO A 187 6.96 18.01 -5.08
C PRO A 187 6.16 17.74 -3.80
N VAL A 188 5.12 16.91 -3.90
CA VAL A 188 4.69 16.14 -2.72
C VAL A 188 5.58 14.91 -2.72
N GLU A 189 6.77 15.05 -2.15
CA GLU A 189 7.66 13.91 -1.94
C GLU A 189 6.88 12.89 -1.09
N CYS A 190 6.61 11.73 -1.66
CA CYS A 190 5.85 10.68 -0.99
C CYS A 190 6.70 10.07 0.12
N LYS A 191 6.64 10.63 1.33
CA LYS A 191 7.07 9.98 2.57
C LYS A 191 5.85 9.35 3.24
N GLY A 192 5.92 8.03 3.52
CA GLY A 192 4.97 7.36 4.43
C GLY A 192 3.92 6.43 3.84
N PHE A 193 3.99 6.01 2.57
CA PHE A 193 2.94 5.13 2.00
C PHE A 193 2.86 3.71 2.59
N ASN A 194 3.93 3.21 3.23
CA ASN A 194 3.92 1.85 3.82
C ASN A 194 3.04 1.70 5.08
N GLY A 195 2.50 2.79 5.63
CA GLY A 195 1.67 2.77 6.84
C GLY A 195 0.16 2.76 6.62
N ILE A 196 -0.33 2.99 5.40
CA ILE A 196 -1.78 3.10 5.14
C ILE A 196 -2.31 1.76 4.62
N LYS A 197 -2.62 0.84 5.54
CA LYS A 197 -3.54 -0.27 5.27
C LYS A 197 -4.97 0.28 5.13
N GLY A 198 -5.25 0.96 4.02
CA GLY A 198 -6.54 1.60 3.75
C GLY A 198 -6.51 2.32 2.42
N GLY A 199 -7.49 2.04 1.56
CA GLY A 199 -7.53 2.46 0.16
C GLY A 199 -7.13 3.92 -0.10
N VAL A 200 -6.29 4.12 -1.11
CA VAL A 200 -5.91 5.44 -1.62
C VAL A 200 -6.83 5.77 -2.79
N ALA A 201 -7.65 6.81 -2.63
CA ALA A 201 -8.32 7.47 -3.75
C ALA A 201 -7.43 8.63 -4.23
N GLY A 202 -6.52 8.34 -5.16
CA GLY A 202 -5.73 9.35 -5.88
C GLY A 202 -6.25 9.47 -7.31
N VAL A 203 -6.76 10.64 -7.71
CA VAL A 203 -7.41 10.86 -9.02
C VAL A 203 -6.95 12.25 -9.54
N HIS A 204 -6.12 12.36 -10.62
CA HIS A 204 -5.71 13.61 -11.39
C HIS A 204 -5.56 13.50 -12.95
N LEU A 205 -6.26 14.26 -13.83
CA LEU A 205 -6.91 13.81 -15.14
C LEU A 205 -6.07 13.48 -16.42
N HIS A 206 -5.93 12.18 -16.72
CA HIS A 206 -6.02 11.41 -18.00
C HIS A 206 -6.13 9.88 -17.70
N LEU A 207 -7.30 9.23 -17.70
CA LEU A 207 -7.47 7.89 -17.04
C LEU A 207 -6.67 6.76 -17.75
N SER A 208 -5.69 6.19 -17.07
CA SER A 208 -5.09 4.88 -17.32
C SER A 208 -5.51 3.95 -16.18
N LEU A 209 -5.94 2.73 -16.48
CA LEU A 209 -6.55 1.84 -15.50
C LEU A 209 -5.69 0.59 -15.32
N GLU A 210 -5.20 0.36 -14.10
CA GLU A 210 -4.62 -0.93 -13.73
C GLU A 210 -5.69 -1.80 -13.07
N ILE A 211 -5.87 -3.00 -13.62
CA ILE A 211 -6.65 -4.05 -13.01
C ILE A 211 -5.68 -5.17 -12.68
N SER A 212 -5.04 -5.05 -11.51
CA SER A 212 -4.30 -6.14 -10.92
C SER A 212 -5.17 -6.82 -9.87
N ILE A 213 -5.83 -7.92 -10.22
CA ILE A 213 -6.61 -8.67 -9.22
C ILE A 213 -5.63 -9.53 -8.42
N SER A 214 -5.08 -8.93 -7.36
CA SER A 214 -4.34 -9.61 -6.30
C SER A 214 -5.05 -9.33 -4.97
N ILE A 215 -6.22 -9.93 -4.78
CA ILE A 215 -7.01 -9.70 -3.56
C ILE A 215 -6.28 -10.32 -2.36
N PRO A 216 -6.15 -9.59 -1.22
CA PRO A 216 -5.62 -10.12 0.03
C PRO A 216 -6.20 -11.46 0.44
N ALA A 217 -5.39 -12.25 1.14
CA ALA A 217 -5.63 -13.65 1.46
C ALA A 217 -6.73 -14.03 2.50
N PRO A 218 -7.71 -13.19 2.93
CA PRO A 218 -8.88 -13.75 3.62
C PRO A 218 -9.95 -14.32 2.68
N LEU A 219 -9.96 -13.95 1.39
CA LEU A 219 -11.08 -14.22 0.46
C LEU A 219 -10.84 -15.29 -0.62
N GLY A 220 -9.77 -16.09 -0.52
CA GLY A 220 -9.66 -17.34 -1.28
C GLY A 220 -9.48 -17.21 -2.80
N ILE A 221 -8.89 -16.12 -3.30
CA ILE A 221 -8.46 -16.04 -4.70
C ILE A 221 -7.10 -16.71 -4.86
N ILE A 222 -7.12 -17.89 -5.47
CA ILE A 222 -5.98 -18.76 -5.70
C ILE A 222 -5.46 -18.49 -7.12
N GLY A 223 -4.63 -17.46 -7.28
CA GLY A 223 -3.85 -17.31 -8.51
C GLY A 223 -2.78 -18.39 -8.55
N ASP A 224 -2.89 -19.35 -9.46
CA ASP A 224 -1.99 -20.50 -9.51
C ASP A 224 -0.57 -20.17 -10.01
N GLY A 225 -0.36 -18.96 -10.51
CA GLY A 225 0.96 -18.36 -10.69
C GLY A 225 1.71 -18.10 -9.37
N THR A 226 1.02 -18.16 -8.23
CA THR A 226 1.59 -17.88 -6.89
C THR A 226 2.00 -19.13 -6.10
N LEU A 227 1.98 -20.33 -6.71
CA LEU A 227 2.35 -21.61 -6.08
C LEU A 227 3.71 -21.60 -5.36
N ARG A 228 4.65 -20.74 -5.80
CA ARG A 228 5.97 -20.55 -5.20
C ARG A 228 5.94 -19.78 -3.88
N LYS A 229 4.92 -18.94 -3.67
CA LYS A 229 4.72 -18.06 -2.50
C LYS A 229 3.70 -18.65 -1.54
N ASN A 230 2.59 -19.19 -2.07
CA ASN A 230 1.50 -19.74 -1.28
C ASN A 230 1.44 -21.26 -1.45
N THR A 231 2.12 -21.98 -0.56
CA THR A 231 2.26 -23.44 -0.60
C THR A 231 0.94 -24.19 -0.39
N LEU A 232 -0.06 -23.56 0.24
CA LEU A 232 -1.38 -24.17 0.47
C LEU A 232 -2.16 -24.39 -0.83
N ILE A 233 -1.81 -23.67 -1.90
CA ILE A 233 -2.47 -23.79 -3.20
C ILE A 233 -2.22 -25.18 -3.79
N TRP A 234 -1.03 -25.78 -3.60
CA TRP A 234 -0.69 -27.10 -4.13
C TRP A 234 -1.77 -28.15 -3.82
N ASN A 235 -2.27 -28.17 -2.58
CA ASN A 235 -3.24 -29.17 -2.13
C ASN A 235 -4.70 -28.82 -2.48
N LYS A 236 -5.01 -27.54 -2.70
CA LYS A 236 -6.38 -27.05 -2.91
C LYS A 236 -6.71 -26.74 -4.37
N TRP A 237 -5.69 -26.65 -5.22
CA TRP A 237 -5.86 -26.25 -6.60
C TRP A 237 -6.69 -27.28 -7.37
N THR A 238 -7.67 -26.79 -8.14
CA THR A 238 -8.46 -27.57 -9.09
C THR A 238 -8.67 -26.76 -10.37
N PRO A 239 -8.89 -27.41 -11.53
CA PRO A 239 -9.14 -26.69 -12.78
C PRO A 239 -10.37 -25.75 -12.73
N GLN A 240 -11.34 -26.07 -11.87
CA GLN A 240 -12.58 -25.31 -11.72
C GLN A 240 -12.45 -24.06 -10.84
N THR A 241 -11.32 -23.88 -10.14
CA THR A 241 -11.14 -22.78 -9.18
C THR A 241 -11.26 -21.40 -9.86
N GLY A 242 -10.84 -21.27 -11.13
CA GLY A 242 -10.92 -20.02 -11.89
C GLY A 242 -12.33 -19.64 -12.40
N LEU A 243 -13.29 -20.59 -12.41
CA LEU A 243 -14.61 -20.37 -13.03
C LEU A 243 -15.45 -19.31 -12.30
N SER A 244 -15.40 -19.27 -10.96
CA SER A 244 -16.17 -18.30 -10.17
C SER A 244 -15.60 -16.88 -10.32
N LEU A 245 -14.30 -16.76 -10.58
CA LEU A 245 -13.56 -15.50 -10.65
C LEU A 245 -13.72 -14.82 -12.01
N HIS A 246 -13.81 -15.59 -13.09
CA HIS A 246 -14.01 -15.09 -14.45
C HIS A 246 -15.10 -14.02 -14.53
N ARG A 247 -16.25 -14.29 -13.91
CA ARG A 247 -17.39 -13.36 -13.93
C ARG A 247 -17.12 -12.05 -13.18
N ILE A 248 -16.39 -12.11 -12.06
CA ILE A 248 -16.02 -10.92 -11.28
C ILE A 248 -14.96 -10.11 -12.04
N GLN A 249 -13.95 -10.78 -12.57
CA GLN A 249 -12.88 -10.19 -13.40
C GLN A 249 -13.47 -9.44 -14.60
N LEU A 250 -14.38 -10.06 -15.35
CA LEU A 250 -15.05 -9.43 -16.49
C LEU A 250 -15.87 -8.20 -16.09
N ARG A 251 -16.56 -8.24 -14.94
CA ARG A 251 -17.34 -7.10 -14.43
C ARG A 251 -16.44 -5.92 -14.06
N ILE A 252 -15.32 -6.18 -13.37
CA ILE A 252 -14.35 -5.13 -13.01
C ILE A 252 -13.78 -4.51 -14.28
N LEU A 253 -13.38 -5.34 -15.25
CA LEU A 253 -12.83 -4.89 -16.53
C LEU A 253 -13.82 -4.08 -17.37
N ALA A 254 -15.08 -4.51 -17.45
CA ALA A 254 -16.11 -3.74 -18.16
C ALA A 254 -16.37 -2.37 -17.51
N ARG A 255 -16.32 -2.28 -16.17
CA ARG A 255 -16.44 -0.99 -15.46
C ARG A 255 -15.23 -0.10 -15.65
N ALA A 256 -14.03 -0.67 -15.69
CA ALA A 256 -12.83 0.07 -16.06
C ALA A 256 -12.98 0.72 -17.45
N VAL A 257 -13.48 -0.02 -18.45
CA VAL A 257 -13.73 0.54 -19.79
C VAL A 257 -14.75 1.70 -19.77
N GLU A 258 -15.81 1.60 -18.95
CA GLU A 258 -16.79 2.69 -18.80
C GLU A 258 -16.15 3.96 -18.22
N MET A 259 -15.18 3.82 -17.31
CA MET A 259 -14.51 4.96 -16.68
C MET A 259 -13.38 5.54 -17.55
N LEU A 260 -12.81 4.75 -18.45
CA LEU A 260 -11.68 5.14 -19.30
C LEU A 260 -12.09 6.17 -20.35
N ASP A 261 -11.29 7.22 -20.51
CA ASP A 261 -11.45 8.15 -21.63
C ASP A 261 -11.10 7.46 -22.96
N VAL A 262 -11.72 7.90 -24.05
CA VAL A 262 -11.34 7.42 -25.40
C VAL A 262 -9.89 7.83 -25.67
N GLY A 263 -9.07 6.87 -26.10
CA GLY A 263 -7.62 7.00 -26.24
C GLY A 263 -6.83 6.48 -25.03
N GLY A 264 -7.48 6.28 -23.89
CA GLY A 264 -6.84 5.76 -22.67
C GLY A 264 -6.40 4.29 -22.79
N ARG A 265 -5.45 3.92 -21.92
CA ARG A 265 -4.86 2.57 -21.84
C ARG A 265 -5.35 1.84 -20.58
N ILE A 266 -5.76 0.58 -20.73
CA ILE A 266 -6.04 -0.34 -19.61
C ILE A 266 -4.97 -1.43 -19.62
N VAL A 267 -4.39 -1.73 -18.45
CA VAL A 267 -3.58 -2.92 -18.26
C VAL A 267 -4.34 -3.88 -17.35
N TYR A 268 -4.79 -4.98 -17.94
CA TYR A 268 -5.39 -6.10 -17.22
C TYR A 268 -4.30 -7.10 -16.85
N SER A 269 -4.23 -7.51 -15.58
CA SER A 269 -3.24 -8.49 -15.15
C SER A 269 -3.75 -9.42 -14.04
N THR A 270 -3.24 -10.66 -14.05
CA THR A 270 -3.55 -11.68 -13.05
C THR A 270 -2.30 -12.45 -12.64
N CYS A 271 -2.28 -12.94 -11.40
CA CYS A 271 -1.30 -13.92 -10.94
C CYS A 271 -1.75 -15.37 -11.23
N SER A 272 -2.37 -15.61 -12.38
CA SER A 272 -2.93 -16.91 -12.78
C SER A 272 -2.40 -17.31 -14.15
N LEU A 273 -2.15 -18.61 -14.34
CA LEU A 273 -1.84 -19.20 -15.64
C LEU A 273 -3.11 -19.72 -16.33
N ASN A 274 -4.25 -19.78 -15.62
CA ASN A 274 -5.48 -20.37 -16.12
C ASN A 274 -6.11 -19.52 -17.24
N PRO A 275 -6.30 -20.07 -18.46
CA PRO A 275 -6.90 -19.34 -19.58
C PRO A 275 -8.31 -18.78 -19.30
N VAL A 276 -9.06 -19.42 -18.39
CA VAL A 276 -10.42 -18.97 -17.99
C VAL A 276 -10.39 -17.62 -17.29
N GLU A 277 -9.36 -17.36 -16.49
CA GLU A 277 -9.16 -16.08 -15.81
C GLU A 277 -8.47 -15.05 -16.70
N ASN A 278 -7.92 -15.49 -17.85
CA ASN A 278 -7.01 -14.70 -18.68
C ASN A 278 -7.65 -14.41 -20.03
N GLU A 279 -7.31 -15.19 -21.08
CA GLU A 279 -7.78 -14.97 -22.44
C GLU A 279 -9.30 -15.06 -22.56
N ALA A 280 -9.97 -15.91 -21.77
CA ALA A 280 -11.44 -15.97 -21.80
C ALA A 280 -12.08 -14.64 -21.36
N VAL A 281 -11.51 -13.97 -20.34
CA VAL A 281 -12.00 -12.66 -19.88
C VAL A 281 -11.78 -11.61 -20.96
N ILE A 282 -10.60 -11.60 -21.58
CA ILE A 282 -10.26 -10.66 -22.65
C ILE A 282 -11.13 -10.88 -23.90
N ALA A 283 -11.25 -12.13 -24.36
CA ALA A 283 -12.07 -12.49 -25.50
C ALA A 283 -13.53 -12.11 -25.29
N GLN A 284 -14.08 -12.37 -24.09
CA GLN A 284 -15.46 -12.01 -23.78
C GLN A 284 -15.66 -10.49 -23.74
N LEU A 285 -14.70 -9.71 -23.23
CA LEU A 285 -14.78 -8.25 -23.30
C LEU A 285 -14.76 -7.76 -24.75
N LEU A 286 -13.79 -8.21 -25.55
CA LEU A 286 -13.60 -7.78 -26.94
C LEU A 286 -14.82 -8.12 -27.80
N LYS A 287 -15.38 -9.32 -27.65
CA LYS A 287 -16.58 -9.78 -28.36
C LYS A 287 -17.79 -8.85 -28.12
N ASN A 288 -17.95 -8.35 -26.91
CA ASN A 288 -19.06 -7.46 -26.56
C ASN A 288 -18.78 -5.98 -26.83
N SER A 289 -17.52 -5.63 -27.14
CA SER A 289 -17.09 -4.24 -27.29
C SER A 289 -17.44 -3.61 -28.63
N ASP A 290 -17.83 -4.39 -29.63
CA ASP A 290 -18.12 -3.89 -30.99
C ASP A 290 -16.98 -3.00 -31.56
N GLY A 291 -15.72 -3.40 -31.31
CA GLY A 291 -14.53 -2.65 -31.71
C GLY A 291 -14.29 -1.36 -30.91
N ALA A 292 -14.96 -1.17 -29.77
CA ALA A 292 -14.68 -0.05 -28.87
C ALA A 292 -13.36 -0.21 -28.11
N VAL A 293 -12.93 -1.46 -27.89
CA VAL A 293 -11.69 -1.80 -27.18
C VAL A 293 -10.89 -2.77 -28.03
N GLU A 294 -9.57 -2.59 -28.08
CA GLU A 294 -8.65 -3.41 -28.86
C GLU A 294 -7.41 -3.76 -28.04
N LEU A 295 -6.80 -4.93 -28.31
CA LEU A 295 -5.49 -5.30 -27.75
C LEU A 295 -4.38 -4.47 -28.41
N LEU A 296 -3.62 -3.76 -27.59
CA LEU A 296 -2.48 -2.95 -28.01
C LEU A 296 -1.23 -3.82 -28.14
N ASP A 297 -0.50 -3.67 -29.23
CA ASP A 297 0.80 -4.32 -29.42
C ASP A 297 1.90 -3.59 -28.64
N VAL A 298 2.41 -4.25 -27.60
CA VAL A 298 3.50 -3.78 -26.75
C VAL A 298 4.77 -4.65 -26.89
N SER A 299 4.91 -5.35 -28.02
CA SER A 299 6.06 -6.23 -28.32
C SER A 299 7.42 -5.51 -28.31
N LYS A 300 7.42 -4.19 -28.53
CA LYS A 300 8.62 -3.34 -28.49
C LYS A 300 8.90 -2.76 -27.10
N GLU A 301 7.93 -2.79 -26.20
CA GLU A 301 8.09 -2.34 -24.81
C GLU A 301 8.72 -3.48 -24.00
N LEU A 302 9.67 -3.17 -23.11
CA LEU A 302 10.40 -4.14 -22.28
C LEU A 302 11.08 -5.27 -23.09
N PRO A 303 12.04 -4.97 -23.99
CA PRO A 303 12.64 -5.96 -24.88
C PRO A 303 13.38 -7.09 -24.16
N ASP A 304 13.95 -6.81 -22.98
CA ASP A 304 14.68 -7.80 -22.17
C ASP A 304 13.76 -8.69 -21.31
N LEU A 305 12.44 -8.44 -21.33
CA LEU A 305 11.47 -9.26 -20.61
C LEU A 305 11.21 -10.54 -21.40
N LYS A 306 11.55 -11.69 -20.82
CA LYS A 306 11.17 -13.00 -21.36
C LYS A 306 9.67 -13.22 -21.17
N ARG A 307 8.96 -13.37 -22.28
CA ARG A 307 7.51 -13.56 -22.32
C ARG A 307 7.10 -14.51 -23.42
N SER A 308 5.95 -15.14 -23.24
CA SER A 308 5.27 -15.98 -24.21
C SER A 308 3.97 -15.30 -24.67
N PRO A 309 3.51 -15.56 -25.92
CA PRO A 309 2.27 -14.99 -26.43
C PRO A 309 1.03 -15.58 -25.74
N GLY A 310 -0.10 -14.90 -25.87
CA GLY A 310 -1.41 -15.40 -25.46
C GLY A 310 -1.89 -16.60 -26.28
N LEU A 311 -2.93 -17.27 -25.78
CA LEU A 311 -3.49 -18.46 -26.41
C LEU A 311 -4.64 -18.14 -27.36
N TYR A 312 -4.66 -18.79 -28.52
CA TYR A 312 -5.83 -18.77 -29.42
C TYR A 312 -6.92 -19.77 -29.00
N THR A 313 -6.55 -20.84 -28.32
CA THR A 313 -7.45 -21.92 -27.89
C THR A 313 -6.98 -22.51 -26.58
N TRP A 314 -7.90 -23.07 -25.79
CA TRP A 314 -7.64 -23.71 -24.51
C TRP A 314 -8.70 -24.76 -24.21
N LYS A 315 -8.37 -25.67 -23.29
CA LYS A 315 -9.25 -26.76 -22.87
C LYS A 315 -9.86 -26.49 -21.51
N LEU A 316 -11.10 -26.92 -21.33
CA LEU A 316 -11.78 -26.90 -20.04
C LEU A 316 -11.79 -28.30 -19.44
N MET A 317 -11.65 -28.40 -18.13
CA MET A 317 -11.56 -29.70 -17.44
C MET A 317 -12.31 -29.67 -16.12
N MET A 318 -13.05 -30.74 -15.82
CA MET A 318 -13.71 -30.91 -14.53
C MET A 318 -12.72 -31.30 -13.43
N LYS A 319 -13.16 -31.26 -12.16
CA LYS A 319 -12.40 -31.82 -11.03
C LYS A 319 -12.09 -33.31 -11.17
N SER A 320 -12.94 -34.06 -11.88
CA SER A 320 -12.72 -35.47 -12.25
C SER A 320 -11.55 -35.66 -13.23
N GLY A 321 -11.12 -34.59 -13.91
CA GLY A 321 -10.11 -34.63 -14.96
C GLY A 321 -10.67 -34.94 -16.35
N GLU A 322 -11.99 -34.93 -16.51
CA GLU A 322 -12.67 -35.07 -17.81
C GLU A 322 -12.69 -33.73 -18.55
N GLU A 323 -12.43 -33.77 -19.86
CA GLU A 323 -12.47 -32.59 -20.72
C GLU A 323 -13.91 -32.16 -20.97
N VAL A 324 -14.15 -30.84 -20.90
CA VAL A 324 -15.47 -30.24 -21.08
C VAL A 324 -15.53 -29.61 -22.47
N THR A 325 -16.38 -30.15 -23.34
CA THR A 325 -16.54 -29.70 -24.73
C THR A 325 -17.82 -28.89 -24.97
N SER A 326 -18.82 -29.01 -24.09
CA SER A 326 -20.05 -28.21 -24.13
C SER A 326 -20.58 -27.94 -22.72
N CYS A 327 -21.41 -26.90 -22.58
CA CYS A 327 -22.06 -26.53 -21.32
C CYS A 327 -23.57 -26.33 -21.48
N GLU A 328 -24.24 -27.24 -22.18
CA GLU A 328 -25.69 -27.16 -22.37
C GLU A 328 -26.45 -27.25 -21.03
N PRO A 329 -27.56 -26.51 -20.85
CA PRO A 329 -28.36 -26.58 -19.63
C PRO A 329 -28.73 -28.03 -19.27
N GLY A 330 -28.42 -28.46 -18.05
CA GLY A 330 -28.67 -29.82 -17.55
C GLY A 330 -27.49 -30.78 -17.66
N SER A 331 -26.45 -30.45 -18.45
CA SER A 331 -25.19 -31.21 -18.49
C SER A 331 -24.43 -31.16 -17.16
N GLU A 332 -23.57 -32.15 -16.91
CA GLU A 332 -22.69 -32.16 -15.74
C GLU A 332 -21.74 -30.95 -15.72
N ALA A 333 -21.28 -30.51 -16.90
CA ALA A 333 -20.54 -29.27 -17.05
C ALA A 333 -21.34 -28.04 -16.59
N TYR A 334 -22.61 -27.93 -16.99
CA TYR A 334 -23.46 -26.81 -16.56
C TYR A 334 -23.67 -26.80 -15.04
N LYS A 335 -23.87 -27.99 -14.44
CA LYS A 335 -23.95 -28.17 -12.97
C LYS A 335 -22.62 -27.81 -12.28
N GLY A 336 -21.50 -28.10 -12.94
CA GLY A 336 -20.16 -27.69 -12.53
C GLY A 336 -19.82 -26.22 -12.76
N CYS A 337 -20.82 -25.36 -12.96
CA CYS A 337 -20.70 -23.91 -13.18
C CYS A 337 -19.94 -23.48 -14.45
N PHE A 338 -19.78 -24.36 -15.44
CA PHE A 338 -19.28 -23.96 -16.75
C PHE A 338 -20.31 -23.13 -17.51
N ARG A 339 -19.85 -22.15 -18.28
CA ARG A 339 -20.64 -21.20 -19.06
C ARG A 339 -19.95 -20.97 -20.39
N GLN A 340 -20.72 -20.52 -21.40
CA GLN A 340 -20.20 -20.36 -22.76
C GLN A 340 -19.03 -19.36 -22.82
N SER A 341 -19.00 -18.36 -21.95
CA SER A 341 -17.91 -17.38 -21.85
C SER A 341 -16.57 -17.96 -21.40
N HIS A 342 -16.53 -19.18 -20.86
CA HIS A 342 -15.29 -19.85 -20.48
C HIS A 342 -14.60 -20.57 -21.65
N PHE A 343 -15.34 -20.85 -22.72
CA PHE A 343 -14.82 -21.59 -23.88
C PHE A 343 -14.00 -20.68 -24.77
N PRO A 344 -12.98 -21.22 -25.47
CA PRO A 344 -12.24 -20.44 -26.44
C PRO A 344 -13.16 -19.96 -27.58
N PRO A 345 -12.90 -18.75 -28.13
CA PRO A 345 -13.51 -18.35 -29.39
C PRO A 345 -13.02 -19.24 -30.54
N SER A 346 -13.67 -19.14 -31.70
CA SER A 346 -13.15 -19.79 -32.92
C SER A 346 -11.76 -19.24 -33.28
N GLU A 347 -10.94 -20.03 -33.97
CA GLU A 347 -9.57 -19.61 -34.32
C GLU A 347 -9.55 -18.33 -35.17
N GLU A 348 -10.56 -18.14 -36.03
CA GLU A 348 -10.74 -16.91 -36.82
C GLU A 348 -11.08 -15.70 -35.93
N GLU A 349 -12.01 -15.86 -34.98
CA GLU A 349 -12.33 -14.82 -34.00
C GLU A 349 -11.10 -14.49 -33.13
N ALA A 350 -10.34 -15.50 -32.70
CA ALA A 350 -9.16 -15.33 -31.86
C ALA A 350 -8.06 -14.53 -32.57
N LYS A 351 -7.82 -14.79 -33.86
CA LYS A 351 -6.89 -14.03 -34.71
C LYS A 351 -7.41 -12.61 -34.98
N ALA A 352 -8.72 -12.45 -35.23
CA ALA A 352 -9.31 -11.13 -35.41
C ALA A 352 -9.20 -10.27 -34.14
N MET A 353 -9.31 -10.89 -32.96
CA MET A 353 -9.11 -10.24 -31.66
C MET A 353 -7.63 -9.97 -31.34
N ASN A 354 -6.69 -10.57 -32.08
CA ASN A 354 -5.25 -10.53 -31.83
C ASN A 354 -4.87 -11.05 -30.43
N LEU A 355 -5.44 -12.18 -30.00
CA LEU A 355 -5.21 -12.74 -28.65
C LEU A 355 -3.73 -13.07 -28.37
N GLU A 356 -2.92 -13.29 -29.40
CA GLU A 356 -1.47 -13.48 -29.30
C GLU A 356 -0.73 -12.28 -28.71
N ARG A 357 -1.34 -11.08 -28.72
CA ARG A 357 -0.80 -9.87 -28.09
C ARG A 357 -0.89 -9.90 -26.57
N CYS A 358 -1.66 -10.82 -25.99
CA CYS A 358 -1.58 -11.05 -24.55
C CYS A 358 -0.19 -11.59 -24.18
N ILE A 359 0.24 -11.31 -22.96
CA ILE A 359 1.58 -11.63 -22.47
C ILE A 359 1.44 -12.64 -21.34
N ARG A 360 2.17 -13.74 -21.46
CA ARG A 360 2.34 -14.74 -20.41
C ARG A 360 3.77 -14.73 -19.92
N VAL A 361 3.95 -14.72 -18.60
CA VAL A 361 5.26 -14.83 -17.95
C VAL A 361 5.29 -16.13 -17.17
N TYR A 362 6.20 -17.03 -17.55
CA TYR A 362 6.34 -18.32 -16.89
C TYR A 362 7.52 -18.34 -15.91
N PRO A 363 7.38 -19.01 -14.75
CA PRO A 363 8.40 -19.01 -13.71
C PRO A 363 9.79 -19.41 -14.18
N HIS A 364 9.93 -20.47 -14.98
CA HIS A 364 11.22 -21.05 -15.39
C HIS A 364 12.01 -20.18 -16.37
N GLN A 365 11.34 -19.28 -17.08
CA GLN A 365 12.00 -18.45 -18.10
C GLN A 365 12.99 -17.46 -17.47
N GLN A 366 12.64 -16.90 -16.31
CA GLN A 366 13.41 -15.85 -15.64
C GLN A 366 13.36 -15.89 -14.10
N ASP A 367 13.05 -17.06 -13.53
CA ASP A 367 12.98 -17.31 -12.08
C ASP A 367 12.02 -16.37 -11.30
N THR A 368 10.81 -16.18 -11.84
CA THR A 368 9.78 -15.33 -11.24
C THR A 368 8.52 -16.12 -10.83
N GLY A 369 7.46 -15.43 -10.39
CA GLY A 369 6.12 -16.00 -10.33
C GLY A 369 5.52 -16.20 -11.73
N GLY A 370 4.37 -16.88 -11.78
CA GLY A 370 3.54 -16.98 -12.99
C GLY A 370 2.59 -15.79 -13.11
N PHE A 371 2.47 -15.23 -14.30
CA PHE A 371 1.72 -13.99 -14.48
C PHE A 371 1.13 -13.84 -15.89
N PHE A 372 0.01 -13.13 -16.00
CA PHE A 372 -0.65 -12.79 -17.26
C PHE A 372 -0.91 -11.29 -17.36
N ILE A 373 -0.74 -10.73 -18.56
CA ILE A 373 -0.95 -9.31 -18.84
C ILE A 373 -1.63 -9.15 -20.20
N ALA A 374 -2.61 -8.24 -20.27
CA ALA A 374 -3.20 -7.77 -21.51
C ALA A 374 -3.29 -6.24 -21.49
N VAL A 375 -2.77 -5.60 -22.53
CA VAL A 375 -2.81 -4.14 -22.69
C VAL A 375 -3.90 -3.80 -23.69
N LEU A 376 -4.87 -3.01 -23.27
CA LEU A 376 -6.05 -2.64 -24.05
C LEU A 376 -6.07 -1.12 -24.28
N ILE A 377 -6.59 -0.71 -25.43
CA ILE A 377 -6.83 0.71 -25.74
C ILE A 377 -8.30 0.93 -26.10
N LYS A 378 -8.90 1.99 -25.56
CA LYS A 378 -10.28 2.38 -25.90
C LYS A 378 -10.28 3.27 -27.14
N LYS A 379 -10.90 2.83 -28.23
CA LYS A 379 -10.98 3.56 -29.51
C LYS A 379 -12.23 4.43 -29.64
N LYS A 380 -13.33 4.01 -29.02
CA LYS A 380 -14.62 4.71 -28.98
C LYS A 380 -15.37 4.31 -27.71
N ASN A 381 -16.48 4.96 -27.42
CA ASN A 381 -17.34 4.58 -26.30
C ASN A 381 -17.89 3.17 -26.52
N ALA A 382 -17.81 2.34 -25.47
CA ALA A 382 -18.32 0.98 -25.51
C ALA A 382 -19.86 0.95 -25.57
N PRO A 383 -20.46 -0.05 -26.23
CA PRO A 383 -21.92 -0.13 -26.41
C PRO A 383 -22.72 -0.14 -25.09
N TRP A 384 -22.08 -0.53 -23.99
CA TRP A 384 -22.69 -0.62 -22.67
C TRP A 384 -22.55 0.63 -21.80
N GLU A 385 -21.83 1.66 -22.28
CA GLU A 385 -21.72 2.94 -21.60
C GLU A 385 -23.08 3.63 -21.63
N ASN A 386 -23.77 3.64 -20.50
CA ASN A 386 -25.05 4.30 -20.35
C ASN A 386 -24.92 5.45 -19.36
N VAL A 387 -25.22 6.66 -19.82
CA VAL A 387 -25.19 7.90 -19.01
C VAL A 387 -26.10 7.79 -17.77
N ASN A 388 -27.15 6.95 -17.82
CA ASN A 388 -28.08 6.75 -16.70
C ASN A 388 -27.65 5.67 -15.68
N ARG A 389 -26.53 4.95 -15.91
CA ARG A 389 -26.03 3.93 -14.96
C ARG A 389 -25.37 4.52 -13.71
N CYS A 390 -24.98 5.79 -13.73
CA CYS A 390 -24.30 6.44 -12.60
C CYS A 390 -25.16 6.44 -11.32
N ASN A 391 -26.49 6.30 -11.41
CA ASN A 391 -27.38 6.36 -10.26
C ASN A 391 -27.99 5.01 -9.82
N ASN A 392 -28.00 4.00 -10.69
CA ASN A 392 -28.56 2.68 -10.37
C ASN A 392 -27.49 1.63 -10.67
N ASN A 393 -26.64 1.30 -9.69
CA ASN A 393 -25.53 0.34 -9.80
C ASN A 393 -26.05 -1.07 -10.12
N PRO A 394 -26.19 -1.47 -11.40
CA PRO A 394 -26.83 -2.72 -11.77
C PRO A 394 -25.86 -3.86 -11.46
N LYS A 395 -26.35 -4.88 -10.75
CA LYS A 395 -25.57 -6.08 -10.37
C LYS A 395 -25.00 -6.85 -11.57
N TRP A 396 -25.49 -6.60 -12.79
CA TRP A 396 -25.24 -7.38 -14.01
C TRP A 396 -24.79 -6.51 -15.19
N LEU A 397 -23.91 -7.04 -16.04
CA LEU A 397 -23.56 -6.42 -17.33
C LEU A 397 -24.73 -6.58 -18.33
N PRO A 398 -24.92 -5.66 -19.30
CA PRO A 398 -26.08 -5.70 -20.19
C PRO A 398 -26.21 -6.99 -21.01
N TRP A 399 -25.08 -7.63 -21.32
CA TRP A 399 -25.03 -8.85 -22.12
C TRP A 399 -25.01 -10.15 -21.28
N GLN A 400 -25.06 -10.05 -19.94
CA GLN A 400 -25.21 -11.24 -19.10
C GLN A 400 -26.68 -11.68 -19.13
N THR A 401 -26.96 -12.94 -19.45
CA THR A 401 -28.33 -13.48 -19.57
C THR A 401 -28.84 -14.14 -18.29
N GLU A 402 -30.14 -14.44 -18.22
CA GLU A 402 -30.80 -15.03 -17.03
C GLU A 402 -30.17 -16.36 -16.57
N GLY A 403 -29.65 -17.19 -17.48
CA GLY A 403 -28.95 -18.45 -17.13
C GLY A 403 -27.52 -18.27 -16.58
N GLU A 404 -26.92 -17.10 -16.79
CA GLU A 404 -25.60 -16.73 -16.24
C GLU A 404 -25.71 -16.08 -14.84
N GLY A 405 -26.93 -16.03 -14.30
CA GLY A 405 -27.24 -15.72 -12.90
C GLY A 405 -28.23 -14.58 -12.67
N GLN A 406 -28.81 -13.93 -13.69
CA GLN A 406 -29.84 -12.90 -13.42
C GLN A 406 -31.06 -13.55 -12.75
N PRO A 407 -31.70 -12.88 -11.77
CA PRO A 407 -32.97 -13.37 -11.22
C PRO A 407 -34.02 -13.38 -12.33
N ARG A 408 -34.79 -14.48 -12.42
CA ARG A 408 -35.92 -14.61 -13.36
C ARG A 408 -36.83 -13.39 -13.24
N ASN A 409 -37.01 -12.68 -14.35
CA ASN A 409 -37.94 -11.56 -14.37
C ASN A 409 -39.38 -12.12 -14.34
N LYS A 410 -40.01 -12.18 -13.16
CA LYS A 410 -41.46 -12.39 -13.08
C LYS A 410 -42.15 -11.08 -13.46
N GLN A 411 -42.39 -10.86 -14.74
CA GLN A 411 -43.38 -9.88 -15.19
C GLN A 411 -44.28 -10.45 -16.27
N GLY A 412 -45.58 -10.38 -15.99
CA GLY A 412 -46.66 -10.79 -16.87
C GLY A 412 -47.94 -11.04 -16.08
N GLY A 413 -48.36 -10.06 -15.29
CA GLY A 413 -49.66 -10.09 -14.62
C GLY A 413 -50.78 -9.88 -15.64
N SER A 414 -51.73 -10.82 -15.65
CA SER A 414 -53.10 -10.61 -16.10
C SER A 414 -54.00 -11.21 -15.03
N GLU A 415 -54.65 -10.36 -14.23
CA GLU A 415 -55.78 -10.71 -13.36
C GLU A 415 -57.11 -10.59 -14.16
N PRO A 416 -58.26 -11.03 -13.62
CA PRO A 416 -58.55 -12.25 -12.86
C PRO A 416 -59.78 -12.98 -13.42
N ASP A 417 -59.96 -14.29 -13.18
CA ASP A 417 -61.31 -14.86 -13.15
C ASP A 417 -61.44 -16.06 -12.17
N SER A 418 -62.66 -16.21 -11.70
CA SER A 418 -63.17 -16.72 -10.43
C SER A 418 -62.97 -18.20 -10.08
N GLY A 419 -62.85 -18.44 -8.76
CA GLY A 419 -63.71 -19.37 -8.01
C GLY A 419 -63.26 -20.83 -7.87
N GLN A 420 -62.78 -21.22 -6.69
CA GLN A 420 -63.47 -22.13 -5.74
C GLN A 420 -62.53 -22.63 -4.62
N GLU A 421 -63.12 -22.77 -3.43
CA GLU A 421 -62.51 -23.15 -2.15
C GLU A 421 -62.16 -24.64 -2.01
N GLU A 422 -61.14 -24.87 -1.18
CA GLU A 422 -60.86 -25.99 -0.26
C GLU A 422 -60.77 -27.45 -0.75
N SER A 423 -59.58 -28.06 -0.56
CA SER A 423 -59.37 -29.03 0.53
C SER A 423 -57.91 -29.53 0.62
N GLU A 424 -57.43 -29.58 1.85
CA GLU A 424 -56.11 -30.06 2.27
C GLU A 424 -55.91 -31.57 2.06
N VAL A 425 -54.79 -31.98 1.44
CA VAL A 425 -54.03 -33.20 1.79
C VAL A 425 -52.54 -32.97 1.48
N LYS A 426 -51.68 -32.86 2.51
CA LYS A 426 -50.21 -33.10 2.45
C LYS A 426 -49.95 -34.63 2.40
N PRO A 427 -48.74 -35.19 2.11
CA PRO A 427 -47.40 -34.57 1.97
C PRO A 427 -46.52 -35.13 0.80
N GLN A 428 -45.42 -34.43 0.46
CA GLN A 428 -44.03 -34.95 0.41
C GLN A 428 -43.10 -34.08 -0.48
N THR A 429 -42.32 -33.25 0.21
CA THR A 429 -40.88 -32.90 0.02
C THR A 429 -40.20 -33.21 -1.32
N GLU A 430 -39.81 -32.16 -2.04
CA GLU A 430 -38.47 -31.99 -2.62
C GLU A 430 -38.04 -30.53 -2.42
N ASP A 431 -37.20 -30.30 -1.42
CA ASP A 431 -36.70 -28.98 -1.02
C ASP A 431 -35.52 -28.55 -1.91
N ALA A 432 -35.69 -27.39 -2.55
CA ALA A 432 -34.59 -26.58 -3.02
C ALA A 432 -33.86 -26.00 -1.80
N VAL A 433 -32.55 -26.21 -1.71
CA VAL A 433 -31.73 -25.66 -0.63
C VAL A 433 -31.40 -24.21 -0.96
N ASP A 434 -32.15 -23.30 -0.36
CA ASP A 434 -31.75 -21.91 -0.09
C ASP A 434 -30.55 -21.90 0.86
N ASP A 435 -29.56 -21.06 0.57
CA ASP A 435 -28.40 -20.82 1.43
C ASP A 435 -28.42 -19.35 1.87
N ASP A 436 -29.28 -19.07 2.85
CA ASP A 436 -29.17 -17.94 3.77
C ASP A 436 -29.07 -18.55 5.17
N ASN A 437 -27.92 -18.36 5.83
CA ASN A 437 -27.82 -18.58 7.26
C ASN A 437 -27.06 -17.43 7.91
N ASN A 438 -27.85 -16.56 8.55
CA ASN A 438 -27.43 -15.72 9.65
C ASN A 438 -28.25 -16.17 10.87
N ILE A 439 -27.65 -16.94 11.78
CA ILE A 439 -28.18 -17.16 13.13
C ILE A 439 -27.06 -16.88 14.14
N VAL A 440 -27.37 -15.92 14.99
CA VAL A 440 -26.76 -15.65 16.29
C VAL A 440 -27.56 -16.45 17.33
N GLY A 441 -26.90 -17.04 18.34
CA GLY A 441 -27.52 -17.67 19.53
C GLY A 441 -26.72 -18.88 20.04
N ASP A 442 -25.60 -18.66 20.72
CA ASP A 442 -25.46 -18.49 22.18
C ASP A 442 -25.40 -19.83 22.96
N LEU A 443 -24.18 -20.24 23.29
CA LEU A 443 -23.87 -21.08 24.44
C LEU A 443 -22.58 -20.53 25.09
N SER A 444 -22.84 -19.79 26.16
CA SER A 444 -21.92 -19.41 27.23
C SER A 444 -21.12 -20.58 27.79
N GLU A 445 -19.80 -20.42 27.92
CA GLU A 445 -19.01 -20.89 29.06
C GLU A 445 -17.64 -20.17 29.07
N ASP A 446 -17.55 -19.20 29.99
CA ASP A 446 -16.39 -18.74 30.76
C ASP A 446 -15.02 -18.53 30.06
N VAL A 447 -14.73 -17.25 29.74
CA VAL A 447 -13.36 -16.76 29.63
C VAL A 447 -13.20 -15.56 30.57
N ASP A 448 -12.41 -15.78 31.62
CA ASP A 448 -11.98 -14.81 32.61
C ASP A 448 -11.48 -13.50 31.98
N GLU A 449 -11.95 -12.37 32.55
CA GLU A 449 -11.41 -11.03 32.34
C GLU A 449 -9.89 -11.02 32.56
N VAL A 450 -9.14 -10.72 31.51
CA VAL A 450 -7.81 -10.12 31.65
C VAL A 450 -7.90 -8.70 31.13
N GLN A 451 -8.03 -7.77 32.08
CA GLN A 451 -7.85 -6.33 31.87
C GLN A 451 -6.45 -6.08 31.29
N GLY A 452 -6.39 -5.85 29.98
CA GLY A 452 -5.22 -5.34 29.28
C GLY A 452 -5.36 -3.84 29.09
N LEU A 453 -4.70 -3.07 29.95
CA LEU A 453 -4.44 -1.65 29.79
C LEU A 453 -3.66 -1.43 28.50
N GLU A 454 -4.28 -0.80 27.50
CA GLU A 454 -3.53 -0.11 26.45
C GLU A 454 -3.24 1.29 26.96
N ASN A 455 -2.00 1.46 27.40
CA ASN A 455 -1.38 2.75 27.61
C ASN A 455 -1.31 3.47 26.26
N ASP A 456 -1.94 4.63 26.21
CA ASP A 456 -1.56 5.70 25.29
C ASP A 456 -0.06 5.97 25.49
N GLY A 457 0.75 5.50 24.54
CA GLY A 457 2.16 5.85 24.44
C GLY A 457 2.27 7.25 23.87
N ASP A 458 2.25 8.23 24.76
CA ASP A 458 2.56 9.62 24.47
C ASP A 458 3.97 9.74 23.86
N ASP A 459 4.05 10.32 22.65
CA ASP A 459 5.24 11.03 22.17
C ASP A 459 5.38 12.36 22.94
N ALA A 460 5.64 12.23 24.25
CA ALA A 460 6.04 13.32 25.12
C ALA A 460 7.50 13.09 25.53
N ASP A 461 8.42 13.53 24.68
CA ASP A 461 9.83 13.67 25.04
C ASP A 461 10.32 15.04 24.54
N ASP A 462 9.82 16.10 25.17
CA ASP A 462 10.44 17.42 25.20
C ASP A 462 9.85 18.20 26.41
N ASN A 463 10.35 17.89 27.61
CA ASN A 463 10.34 18.85 28.72
C ASN A 463 11.51 18.52 29.66
N ASP A 464 12.61 19.25 29.49
CA ASP A 464 13.73 19.25 30.43
C ASP A 464 13.90 20.68 30.96
N THR A 465 13.42 20.91 32.18
CA THR A 465 13.79 22.06 33.01
C THR A 465 14.11 21.58 34.41
N THR A 466 15.41 21.50 34.68
CA THR A 466 16.12 21.87 35.93
C THR A 466 15.44 21.57 37.26
N GLU A 467 16.05 20.63 37.99
CA GLU A 467 15.88 20.36 39.41
C GLU A 467 16.02 21.62 40.28
N GLN A 468 15.10 21.78 41.24
CA GLN A 468 15.45 22.17 42.60
C GLN A 468 14.43 21.65 43.62
N SER A 469 14.97 20.92 44.59
CA SER A 469 14.36 20.31 45.76
C SER A 469 13.73 21.30 46.74
N ALA A 470 12.58 20.95 47.33
CA ALA A 470 12.35 21.03 48.79
C ALA A 470 10.98 20.47 49.20
N ASN A 471 11.00 19.66 50.27
CA ASN A 471 9.87 19.10 51.01
C ASN A 471 8.91 20.17 51.57
N ASN A 472 7.60 19.88 51.61
CA ASN A 472 6.85 19.84 52.87
C ASN A 472 5.42 19.31 52.72
N ALA A 473 5.03 18.51 53.71
CA ALA A 473 3.69 18.00 53.92
C ALA A 473 2.79 19.05 54.58
N GLY A 474 1.49 19.04 54.30
CA GLY A 474 0.49 19.84 55.02
C GLY A 474 -0.89 19.78 54.39
N ALA A 475 -1.83 19.12 55.07
CA ALA A 475 -3.25 19.07 54.74
C ALA A 475 -3.97 20.38 55.09
N VAL A 476 -4.87 20.90 54.23
CA VAL A 476 -5.97 21.81 54.62
C VAL A 476 -7.17 21.74 53.64
N GLN A 477 -8.32 21.37 54.22
CA GLN A 477 -9.75 21.74 54.05
C GLN A 477 -10.29 22.38 52.75
N GLU A 478 -11.43 21.79 52.33
CA GLU A 478 -12.48 22.39 51.50
C GLU A 478 -13.13 23.61 52.18
N ASN A 479 -13.26 24.72 51.46
CA ASN A 479 -14.19 25.80 51.78
C ASN A 479 -15.17 25.97 50.62
N GLN A 480 -16.47 25.96 50.93
CA GLN A 480 -17.57 26.28 50.02
C GLN A 480 -17.93 27.76 50.21
N ASP A 481 -17.87 28.55 49.14
CA ASP A 481 -18.30 29.95 49.13
C ASP A 481 -19.84 30.06 49.12
N LEU A 482 -20.40 30.91 49.99
CA LEU A 482 -21.83 31.27 50.09
C LEU A 482 -22.04 32.71 49.58
N ASP A 483 -23.23 33.00 49.05
CA ASP A 483 -23.64 34.34 48.65
C ASP A 483 -24.32 35.14 49.79
N ASN A 484 -24.48 36.45 49.60
CA ASN A 484 -24.86 37.45 50.63
C ASN A 484 -26.28 37.32 51.22
N GLU A 485 -27.03 36.26 50.90
CA GLU A 485 -28.32 35.92 51.54
C GLU A 485 -28.39 34.45 52.02
N GLY A 486 -27.26 33.74 52.07
CA GLY A 486 -27.17 32.40 52.69
C GLY A 486 -27.89 31.29 51.93
N LYS A 487 -27.89 31.33 50.58
CA LYS A 487 -28.38 30.22 49.74
C LYS A 487 -27.24 29.62 48.90
N PRO A 488 -27.28 28.32 48.57
CA PRO A 488 -26.27 27.72 47.72
C PRO A 488 -26.42 28.20 46.27
N ILE A 489 -25.31 28.68 45.66
CA ILE A 489 -25.27 29.15 44.27
C ILE A 489 -25.55 27.97 43.33
N SER A 490 -26.69 28.00 42.65
CA SER A 490 -27.04 27.04 41.59
C SER A 490 -26.24 27.35 40.32
N LEU A 491 -25.08 26.70 40.16
CA LEU A 491 -24.39 26.62 38.87
C LEU A 491 -25.25 25.81 37.90
N LYS A 492 -25.81 26.46 36.87
CA LYS A 492 -26.44 25.75 35.75
C LYS A 492 -25.42 24.77 35.16
N PRO A 493 -25.78 23.49 34.91
CA PRO A 493 -24.85 22.53 34.35
C PRO A 493 -24.38 23.03 32.96
N PRO A 494 -23.12 22.78 32.57
CA PRO A 494 -22.63 23.13 31.25
C PRO A 494 -23.56 22.48 30.21
N ARG A 495 -23.92 23.23 29.16
CA ARG A 495 -24.68 22.70 28.02
C ARG A 495 -24.04 21.38 27.59
N LYS A 496 -24.79 20.28 27.72
CA LYS A 496 -24.35 18.97 27.22
C LYS A 496 -23.94 19.14 25.76
N LYS A 497 -22.67 18.85 25.46
CA LYS A 497 -22.23 18.64 24.07
C LYS A 497 -23.23 17.69 23.43
N GLN A 498 -23.74 18.07 22.26
CA GLN A 498 -24.63 17.25 21.46
C GLN A 498 -23.92 15.91 21.26
N LYS A 499 -24.51 14.81 21.75
CA LYS A 499 -23.95 13.48 21.58
C LYS A 499 -23.86 13.23 20.07
N THR A 500 -22.65 13.21 19.53
CA THR A 500 -22.39 12.60 18.24
C THR A 500 -22.74 11.12 18.34
N ASN A 501 -23.26 10.55 17.25
CA ASN A 501 -23.73 9.17 17.16
C ASN A 501 -22.76 8.16 17.82
N PRO A 502 -23.28 7.07 18.42
CA PRO A 502 -22.49 6.07 19.13
C PRO A 502 -21.73 5.16 18.15
N GLY A 503 -20.79 5.73 17.38
CA GLY A 503 -20.05 5.00 16.36
C GLY A 503 -18.64 5.51 16.04
N PHE A 504 -18.28 6.78 16.26
CA PHE A 504 -16.92 7.27 15.91
C PHE A 504 -16.36 8.32 16.87
N LYS A 505 -15.05 8.21 17.14
CA LYS A 505 -14.28 8.98 18.14
C LYS A 505 -13.34 10.03 17.52
N GLU A 506 -13.45 10.31 16.22
CA GLU A 506 -12.51 11.19 15.51
C GLU A 506 -13.24 12.31 14.74
N ASP A 507 -12.66 13.52 14.77
CA ASP A 507 -13.21 14.71 14.10
C ASP A 507 -12.99 14.67 12.57
N PRO A 508 -13.91 15.26 11.77
CA PRO A 508 -13.76 15.35 10.32
C PRO A 508 -12.61 16.28 9.90
N PHE A 509 -12.10 16.07 8.69
CA PHE A 509 -11.17 17.01 8.04
C PHE A 509 -11.96 18.20 7.48
N ILE A 510 -11.49 19.41 7.79
CA ILE A 510 -12.14 20.66 7.39
C ILE A 510 -11.10 21.53 6.70
N LEU A 511 -11.49 22.20 5.61
CA LEU A 511 -10.65 23.20 4.95
C LEU A 511 -10.42 24.39 5.88
N LEU A 512 -9.16 24.83 5.95
CA LEU A 512 -8.76 25.99 6.74
C LEU A 512 -9.14 27.28 6.00
N ASP A 513 -9.72 28.24 6.72
CA ASP A 513 -10.02 29.56 6.15
C ASP A 513 -8.72 30.37 5.98
N ASP A 514 -8.59 31.10 4.88
CA ASP A 514 -7.43 31.96 4.63
C ASP A 514 -7.27 33.06 5.70
N ASN A 515 -8.35 33.48 6.35
CA ASN A 515 -8.33 34.50 7.42
C ASN A 515 -8.10 33.90 8.82
N ASP A 516 -7.81 32.60 8.93
CA ASP A 516 -7.55 31.97 10.22
C ASP A 516 -6.35 32.62 10.94
N GLU A 517 -6.54 33.03 12.18
CA GLU A 517 -5.52 33.75 12.97
C GLU A 517 -4.21 32.96 13.09
N GLN A 518 -4.30 31.62 13.22
CA GLN A 518 -3.12 30.76 13.34
C GLN A 518 -2.38 30.65 12.01
N TRP A 519 -3.12 30.59 10.91
CA TRP A 519 -2.52 30.59 9.57
C TRP A 519 -1.83 31.92 9.27
N GLN A 520 -2.43 33.06 9.62
CA GLN A 520 -1.81 34.37 9.45
C GLN A 520 -0.51 34.50 10.26
N ALA A 521 -0.49 34.00 11.50
CA ALA A 521 0.73 33.95 12.30
C ALA A 521 1.83 33.09 11.64
N ILE A 522 1.48 31.90 11.12
CA ILE A 522 2.43 31.04 10.38
C ILE A 522 2.99 31.77 9.16
N LYS A 523 2.10 32.40 8.37
CA LYS A 523 2.46 33.14 7.16
C LYS A 523 3.43 34.27 7.46
N GLU A 524 3.19 35.05 8.50
CA GLU A 524 4.08 36.14 8.92
C GLU A 524 5.43 35.62 9.42
N TYR A 525 5.41 34.55 10.24
CA TYR A 525 6.58 33.98 10.92
C TYR A 525 7.59 33.35 9.95
N PHE A 526 7.11 32.55 9.00
CA PHE A 526 7.95 31.91 7.97
C PHE A 526 8.08 32.76 6.69
N GLY A 527 7.30 33.84 6.56
CA GLY A 527 7.24 34.63 5.35
C GLY A 527 6.75 33.81 4.16
N ILE A 528 5.60 33.13 4.32
CA ILE A 528 5.04 32.30 3.26
C ILE A 528 4.52 33.21 2.13
N GLU A 529 5.02 33.00 0.91
CA GLU A 529 4.62 33.75 -0.27
C GLU A 529 3.12 33.63 -0.58
N ALA A 530 2.56 34.66 -1.20
CA ALA A 530 1.16 34.69 -1.61
C ALA A 530 0.81 33.70 -2.75
N SER A 531 1.83 33.18 -3.45
CA SER A 531 1.71 32.13 -4.47
C SER A 531 1.36 30.76 -3.86
N PHE A 532 1.52 30.57 -2.54
CA PHE A 532 1.21 29.33 -1.85
C PHE A 532 -0.30 29.02 -1.88
N PRO A 533 -0.73 27.78 -2.23
CA PRO A 533 -2.14 27.40 -2.29
C PRO A 533 -2.73 27.18 -0.89
N SER A 534 -2.98 28.26 -0.15
CA SER A 534 -3.52 28.20 1.23
C SER A 534 -4.93 27.60 1.31
N ASP A 535 -5.69 27.68 0.23
CA ASP A 535 -7.02 27.08 0.09
C ASP A 535 -7.00 25.54 0.07
N GLN A 536 -5.82 24.91 0.03
CA GLN A 536 -5.59 23.47 0.09
C GLN A 536 -5.15 22.98 1.48
N LEU A 537 -5.23 23.83 2.51
CA LEU A 537 -4.92 23.45 3.89
C LEU A 537 -6.13 22.81 4.58
N LEU A 538 -5.87 21.75 5.34
CA LEU A 538 -6.87 20.99 6.09
C LEU A 538 -6.48 20.88 7.56
N VAL A 539 -7.49 20.84 8.42
CA VAL A 539 -7.34 20.59 9.85
C VAL A 539 -8.34 19.55 10.33
N ARG A 540 -7.93 18.76 11.32
CA ARG A 540 -8.74 17.69 11.91
C ARG A 540 -9.33 18.15 13.24
N SER A 541 -10.15 19.20 13.21
CA SER A 541 -10.88 19.67 14.38
C SER A 541 -11.96 20.67 13.99
N VAL A 542 -13.19 20.43 14.45
CA VAL A 542 -14.32 21.38 14.35
C VAL A 542 -14.29 22.39 15.52
N GLY A 543 -13.54 22.11 16.58
CA GLY A 543 -13.42 22.99 17.74
C GLY A 543 -12.31 22.57 18.73
N GLY A 544 -11.54 23.55 19.20
CA GLY A 544 -10.39 23.35 20.10
C GLY A 544 -9.09 23.89 19.49
N LYS A 545 -7.95 23.66 20.17
CA LYS A 545 -6.63 24.03 19.64
C LYS A 545 -6.27 23.09 18.48
N LYS A 546 -6.01 23.66 17.30
CA LYS A 546 -5.57 22.90 16.12
C LYS A 546 -4.20 22.28 16.40
N ARG A 547 -4.08 20.95 16.28
CA ARG A 547 -2.82 20.22 16.51
C ARG A 547 -1.95 20.17 15.26
N ASN A 548 -2.54 19.76 14.13
CA ASN A 548 -1.83 19.55 12.88
C ASN A 548 -2.58 20.26 11.75
N ILE A 549 -1.82 20.83 10.81
CA ILE A 549 -2.34 21.36 9.55
C ILE A 549 -1.76 20.49 8.44
N TYR A 550 -2.64 19.99 7.57
CA TYR A 550 -2.30 19.12 6.44
C TYR A 550 -2.44 19.91 5.14
N ILE A 551 -1.66 19.54 4.13
CA ILE A 551 -1.82 20.03 2.76
C ILE A 551 -2.35 18.89 1.89
N VAL A 552 -3.29 19.22 0.99
CA VAL A 552 -3.80 18.28 -0.01
C VAL A 552 -3.59 18.81 -1.41
N SER A 553 -3.68 17.94 -2.41
CA SER A 553 -3.76 18.40 -3.80
C SER A 553 -5.13 19.01 -4.09
N LYS A 554 -5.19 19.87 -5.11
CA LYS A 554 -6.44 20.49 -5.59
C LYS A 554 -7.56 19.48 -5.84
N LEU A 555 -7.26 18.27 -6.31
CA LEU A 555 -8.30 17.29 -6.58
C LEU A 555 -8.74 16.49 -5.36
N VAL A 556 -7.84 16.22 -4.42
CA VAL A 556 -8.25 15.66 -3.14
C VAL A 556 -9.19 16.65 -2.45
N LYS A 557 -8.90 17.96 -2.51
CA LYS A 557 -9.83 19.00 -2.06
C LYS A 557 -11.19 18.90 -2.76
N GLN A 558 -11.25 18.79 -4.09
CA GLN A 558 -12.52 18.63 -4.81
C GLN A 558 -13.28 17.37 -4.39
N VAL A 559 -12.60 16.25 -4.14
CA VAL A 559 -13.23 15.02 -3.63
C VAL A 559 -13.81 15.25 -2.23
N LEU A 560 -13.09 15.96 -1.35
CA LEU A 560 -13.55 16.30 -0.01
C LEU A 560 -14.78 17.23 -0.06
N GLU A 561 -14.82 18.17 -1.01
CA GLU A 561 -15.98 19.06 -1.24
C GLU A 561 -17.20 18.33 -1.81
N CYS A 562 -16.98 17.24 -2.57
CA CYS A 562 -18.05 16.40 -3.13
C CYS A 562 -18.46 15.26 -2.19
N ALA A 563 -17.74 15.03 -1.10
CA ALA A 563 -17.99 13.92 -0.19
C ALA A 563 -19.35 14.10 0.49
N ASN A 564 -20.18 13.06 0.43
CA ASN A 564 -21.43 12.96 1.16
C ASN A 564 -21.26 12.02 2.37
N ASP A 565 -22.32 11.86 3.17
CA ASP A 565 -22.31 11.04 4.40
C ASP A 565 -21.95 9.55 4.17
N ASN A 566 -21.91 9.09 2.91
CA ASN A 566 -21.54 7.72 2.57
C ASN A 566 -20.02 7.51 2.40
N LEU A 567 -19.22 8.58 2.35
CA LEU A 567 -17.76 8.50 2.23
C LEU A 567 -17.09 8.82 3.56
N LYS A 568 -16.39 7.84 4.12
CA LYS A 568 -15.66 8.00 5.38
C LYS A 568 -14.17 8.20 5.12
N ILE A 569 -13.66 9.38 5.47
CA ILE A 569 -12.24 9.72 5.36
C ILE A 569 -11.54 9.39 6.69
N ILE A 570 -10.55 8.49 6.64
CA ILE A 570 -9.75 8.11 7.81
C ILE A 570 -8.49 8.98 7.87
N ASN A 571 -7.70 8.99 6.78
CA ASN A 571 -6.47 9.76 6.64
C ASN A 571 -6.50 10.51 5.31
N VAL A 572 -6.03 11.75 5.28
CA VAL A 572 -5.92 12.55 4.05
C VAL A 572 -4.86 13.65 4.21
N GLY A 573 -4.13 13.91 3.13
CA GLY A 573 -3.13 14.97 3.05
C GLY A 573 -1.79 14.63 3.71
N VAL A 574 -0.81 15.49 3.46
CA VAL A 574 0.51 15.45 4.07
C VAL A 574 0.55 16.46 5.20
N LYS A 575 1.03 16.05 6.37
CA LYS A 575 1.11 16.95 7.52
C LYS A 575 2.20 18.00 7.27
N ALA A 576 1.77 19.24 7.11
CA ALA A 576 2.59 20.39 6.75
C ALA A 576 3.12 21.12 7.99
N PHE A 577 2.23 21.34 8.97
CA PHE A 577 2.56 22.03 10.21
C PHE A 577 2.07 21.26 11.42
N SER A 578 2.80 21.36 12.52
CA SER A 578 2.42 20.81 13.82
C SER A 578 2.54 21.87 14.88
N ARG A 579 1.58 21.89 15.81
CA ARG A 579 1.62 22.78 16.95
C ARG A 579 2.82 22.45 17.83
N CYS A 580 3.55 23.48 18.24
CA CYS A 580 4.58 23.48 19.26
C CYS A 580 4.23 24.62 20.22
N ASP A 581 3.64 24.29 21.38
CA ASP A 581 3.35 25.29 22.40
C ASP A 581 4.70 25.84 22.92
N SER A 582 5.13 26.99 22.37
CA SER A 582 6.36 27.68 22.78
C SER A 582 6.02 28.98 23.48
N ASP A 583 6.63 29.23 24.62
CA ASP A 583 6.41 30.44 25.43
C ASP A 583 7.00 31.73 24.81
N GLU A 584 7.78 31.60 23.74
CA GLU A 584 8.35 32.73 23.00
C GLU A 584 7.42 33.22 21.89
N HIS A 585 7.20 34.53 21.86
CA HIS A 585 6.19 35.18 21.02
C HIS A 585 6.51 35.02 19.52
N GLY A 586 5.55 34.52 18.74
CA GLY A 586 5.58 34.65 17.28
C GLY A 586 4.74 33.63 16.50
N CYS A 587 4.78 32.34 16.86
CA CYS A 587 4.05 31.29 16.14
C CYS A 587 3.98 29.98 16.95
N ASP A 588 2.78 29.46 17.17
CA ASP A 588 2.55 28.18 17.87
C ASP A 588 2.80 26.94 16.99
N PHE A 589 3.35 27.09 15.79
CA PHE A 589 3.49 26.01 14.82
C PHE A 589 4.90 25.92 14.25
N ARG A 590 5.33 24.68 14.02
CA ARG A 590 6.55 24.34 13.27
C ARG A 590 6.20 23.65 11.96
N ILE A 591 7.05 23.83 10.96
CA ILE A 591 7.02 23.04 9.73
C ILE A 591 7.38 21.60 10.09
N MET A 592 6.77 20.62 9.42
CA MET A 592 7.06 19.21 9.61
C MET A 592 7.98 18.71 8.51
N GLN A 593 8.91 17.81 8.86
CA GLN A 593 9.88 17.26 7.91
C GLN A 593 9.22 16.49 6.74
N GLU A 594 8.03 15.93 6.96
CA GLU A 594 7.25 15.21 5.94
C GLU A 594 6.56 16.13 4.92
N GLY A 595 6.23 17.36 5.31
CA GLY A 595 5.58 18.36 4.45
C GLY A 595 6.52 19.44 3.93
N ILE A 596 7.82 19.32 4.21
CA ILE A 596 8.84 20.33 3.90
C ILE A 596 8.88 20.64 2.40
N ASP A 597 8.86 19.63 1.54
CA ASP A 597 9.02 19.80 0.10
C ASP A 597 7.82 20.50 -0.56
N SER A 598 6.63 20.39 0.05
CA SER A 598 5.43 21.09 -0.40
C SER A 598 5.41 22.57 -0.03
N ILE A 599 6.27 23.01 0.90
CA ILE A 599 6.21 24.35 1.49
C ILE A 599 7.51 25.13 1.25
N PHE A 600 8.67 24.46 1.14
CA PHE A 600 9.99 25.10 1.20
C PHE A 600 10.16 26.22 0.17
N SER A 601 9.65 26.02 -1.06
CA SER A 601 9.79 27.00 -2.15
C SER A 601 9.04 28.30 -1.89
N TYR A 602 8.09 28.29 -0.95
CA TYR A 602 7.27 29.44 -0.59
C TYR A 602 7.76 30.12 0.71
N VAL A 603 8.73 29.53 1.42
CA VAL A 603 9.29 30.10 2.65
C VAL A 603 10.33 31.15 2.26
N THR A 604 10.27 32.35 2.86
CA THR A 604 11.25 33.43 2.59
C THR A 604 12.00 33.91 3.84
N LYS A 605 11.53 33.55 5.04
CA LYS A 605 12.17 33.92 6.32
C LYS A 605 12.71 32.68 7.02
N ARG A 606 13.64 32.92 7.96
CA ARG A 606 14.21 31.90 8.88
C ARG A 606 14.88 30.71 8.16
N GLN A 607 15.39 30.97 6.96
CA GLN A 607 16.23 30.05 6.20
C GLN A 607 17.69 30.19 6.63
N VAL A 608 18.39 29.07 6.70
CA VAL A 608 19.82 29.00 7.00
C VAL A 608 20.45 28.07 5.98
N PHE A 609 21.28 28.64 5.11
CA PHE A 609 22.03 27.87 4.14
C PHE A 609 23.27 27.24 4.77
N LEU A 610 23.46 25.96 4.50
CA LEU A 610 24.50 25.11 5.08
C LEU A 610 25.64 24.87 4.10
N THR A 611 26.83 24.61 4.64
CA THR A 611 27.93 23.96 3.93
C THR A 611 27.83 22.43 4.08
N GLU A 612 28.52 21.63 3.24
CA GLU A 612 28.53 20.15 3.38
C GLU A 612 28.97 19.70 4.79
N LYS A 613 29.97 20.36 5.37
CA LYS A 613 30.44 20.06 6.73
C LYS A 613 29.36 20.31 7.78
N ASP A 614 28.56 21.36 7.60
CA ASP A 614 27.48 21.69 8.52
C ASP A 614 26.32 20.70 8.43
N VAL A 615 26.06 20.14 7.24
CA VAL A 615 25.10 19.03 7.05
C VAL A 615 25.52 17.83 7.89
N LEU A 616 26.78 17.42 7.79
CA LEU A 616 27.30 16.29 8.57
C LEU A 616 27.19 16.54 10.09
N ILE A 617 27.50 17.75 10.55
CA ILE A 617 27.35 18.14 11.96
C ILE A 617 25.90 17.98 12.46
N LEU A 618 24.91 18.36 11.65
CA LEU A 618 23.48 18.20 11.99
C LEU A 618 23.02 16.74 11.99
N LEU A 619 23.60 15.91 11.12
CA LEU A 619 23.26 14.49 11.04
C LEU A 619 23.94 13.66 12.16
N GLU A 620 25.15 14.04 12.57
CA GLU A 620 25.93 13.32 13.60
C GLU A 620 25.50 13.67 15.02
N HIS A 621 25.18 14.94 15.28
CA HIS A 621 24.84 15.41 16.62
C HIS A 621 23.35 15.75 16.75
N ASP A 622 22.70 15.32 17.84
CA ASP A 622 21.28 15.64 18.03
C ASP A 622 21.06 17.13 18.36
N LYS A 623 21.91 17.72 19.20
CA LYS A 623 21.83 19.12 19.64
C LYS A 623 23.18 19.86 19.48
N PRO A 624 23.71 20.04 18.26
CA PRO A 624 24.99 20.71 18.05
C PRO A 624 24.98 22.16 18.56
N PHE A 625 26.08 22.57 19.19
CA PHE A 625 26.30 23.95 19.56
C PHE A 625 26.59 24.80 18.32
N THR A 626 26.07 26.03 18.31
CA THR A 626 26.24 27.00 17.22
C THR A 626 27.71 27.25 16.88
N ASN A 627 28.63 27.15 17.84
CA ASN A 627 30.07 27.33 17.62
C ASN A 627 30.75 26.24 16.79
N LYS A 628 30.14 25.06 16.62
CA LYS A 628 30.66 23.97 15.79
C LYS A 628 30.49 24.23 14.30
N PHE A 629 29.53 25.08 13.93
CA PHE A 629 29.20 25.38 12.55
C PHE A 629 30.20 26.34 11.90
N SER A 630 30.23 26.32 10.58
CA SER A 630 31.00 27.27 9.76
C SER A 630 30.66 28.73 10.09
N GLU A 631 31.57 29.65 9.78
CA GLU A 631 31.36 31.08 10.04
C GLU A 631 30.16 31.65 9.27
N SER A 632 29.93 31.20 8.03
CA SER A 632 28.77 31.59 7.22
C SER A 632 27.46 31.13 7.86
N THR A 633 27.37 29.87 8.28
CA THR A 633 26.19 29.32 8.97
C THR A 633 25.93 30.01 10.31
N ARG A 634 26.99 30.27 11.09
CA ARG A 634 26.90 31.02 12.37
C ARG A 634 26.38 32.44 12.17
N SER A 635 26.86 33.13 11.14
CA SER A 635 26.43 34.49 10.80
C SER A 635 24.96 34.55 10.35
N GLN A 636 24.48 33.52 9.65
CA GLN A 636 23.07 33.42 9.30
C GLN A 636 22.18 33.14 10.53
N LEU A 637 22.58 32.19 11.38
CA LEU A 637 21.85 31.83 12.60
C LEU A 637 21.69 33.01 13.57
N SER A 638 22.71 33.88 13.68
CA SER A 638 22.63 35.08 14.53
C SER A 638 21.68 36.15 13.97
N LYS A 639 21.48 36.19 12.65
CA LYS A 639 20.52 37.09 11.98
C LYS A 639 19.07 36.61 12.07
N VAL A 640 18.84 35.31 12.30
CA VAL A 640 17.48 34.79 12.52
C VAL A 640 16.91 35.39 13.81
N LEU A 641 15.80 36.13 13.70
CA LEU A 641 15.12 36.75 14.84
C LEU A 641 14.45 35.70 15.74
N GLY A 642 14.69 35.79 17.05
CA GLY A 642 14.10 34.91 18.07
C GLY A 642 14.64 33.48 18.08
N LEU A 643 14.06 32.63 18.93
CA LEU A 643 14.25 31.17 18.92
C LEU A 643 13.10 30.48 18.15
N GLY A 644 13.22 29.18 17.93
CA GLY A 644 12.15 28.37 17.34
C GLY A 644 12.51 27.72 16.02
N CYS A 645 11.48 27.41 15.23
CA CYS A 645 11.60 26.62 14.00
C CYS A 645 12.39 27.35 12.90
N VAL A 646 13.45 26.72 12.38
CA VAL A 646 14.28 27.22 11.28
C VAL A 646 14.35 26.19 10.16
N LEU A 647 14.52 26.67 8.93
CA LEU A 647 14.67 25.82 7.76
C LEU A 647 16.14 25.79 7.34
N PHE A 648 16.77 24.63 7.46
CA PHE A 648 18.13 24.42 6.99
C PHE A 648 18.14 23.94 5.54
N ILE A 649 18.96 24.57 4.71
CA ILE A 649 19.00 24.32 3.26
C ILE A 649 20.45 24.05 2.86
N TYR A 650 20.72 22.90 2.28
CA TYR A 650 21.95 22.66 1.53
C TYR A 650 21.61 22.60 0.05
N ASP A 651 22.20 23.50 -0.72
CA ASP A 651 22.12 23.49 -2.18
C ASP A 651 23.52 23.19 -2.75
N PRO A 652 23.75 22.05 -3.40
CA PRO A 652 25.05 21.71 -3.97
C PRO A 652 25.50 22.68 -5.07
N LYS A 653 24.57 23.45 -5.66
CA LYS A 653 24.87 24.47 -6.68
C LYS A 653 24.74 25.90 -6.14
N GLY A 654 24.50 26.05 -4.84
CA GLY A 654 24.28 27.32 -4.19
C GLY A 654 25.59 28.06 -3.86
N GLU A 655 25.46 29.28 -3.33
CA GLU A 655 26.60 30.13 -2.95
C GLU A 655 27.43 29.59 -1.78
N TYR A 656 26.87 28.64 -1.02
CA TYR A 656 27.47 28.07 0.20
C TYR A 656 28.06 26.67 -0.02
N SER A 657 27.99 26.14 -1.24
CA SER A 657 28.69 24.90 -1.61
C SER A 657 30.12 25.18 -2.08
N SER A 658 31.00 24.20 -1.93
CA SER A 658 32.36 24.26 -2.46
C SER A 658 32.49 23.37 -3.70
N PRO A 659 33.35 23.72 -4.69
CA PRO A 659 33.69 22.80 -5.78
C PRO A 659 34.33 21.47 -5.31
N SER A 660 34.80 21.41 -4.07
CA SER A 660 35.32 20.20 -3.43
C SER A 660 34.26 19.33 -2.75
N ASP A 661 33.01 19.78 -2.72
CA ASP A 661 31.92 19.07 -2.06
C ASP A 661 31.65 17.73 -2.76
N THR A 662 31.37 16.70 -1.97
CA THR A 662 31.06 15.34 -2.45
C THR A 662 29.55 15.12 -2.57
N LEU A 663 28.75 15.95 -1.91
CA LEU A 663 27.29 15.88 -1.94
C LEU A 663 26.74 16.49 -3.24
N ASN A 664 26.14 15.65 -4.08
CA ASN A 664 25.56 16.07 -5.36
C ASN A 664 24.04 16.29 -5.31
N CYS A 665 23.41 16.24 -4.14
CA CYS A 665 21.98 16.46 -3.96
C CYS A 665 21.71 17.54 -2.89
N GLY A 666 20.60 18.26 -3.07
CA GLY A 666 20.14 19.25 -2.11
C GLY A 666 19.46 18.58 -0.91
N PHE A 667 19.58 19.21 0.26
CA PHE A 667 18.92 18.76 1.48
C PHE A 667 18.11 19.90 2.11
N HIS A 668 16.91 19.57 2.56
CA HIS A 668 16.05 20.46 3.33
C HIS A 668 15.76 19.82 4.69
N PHE A 669 16.13 20.49 5.77
CA PHE A 669 15.86 20.02 7.12
C PHE A 669 15.03 21.03 7.91
N CYS A 670 13.97 20.54 8.53
CA CYS A 670 13.34 21.29 9.60
C CYS A 670 14.22 21.22 10.84
N GLY A 671 14.42 22.35 11.51
CA GLY A 671 15.22 22.42 12.72
C GLY A 671 14.67 23.37 13.76
N TRP A 672 15.25 23.31 14.96
CA TRP A 672 14.98 24.22 16.05
C TRP A 672 16.24 24.98 16.41
N LYS A 673 16.15 26.32 16.46
CA LYS A 673 17.21 27.20 16.94
C LYS A 673 16.94 27.54 18.40
N ALA A 674 17.89 27.22 19.28
CA ALA A 674 17.94 27.68 20.66
C ALA A 674 19.00 28.78 20.83
N LYS A 675 19.23 29.25 22.06
CA LYS A 675 20.16 30.36 22.35
C LYS A 675 21.59 30.07 21.90
N THR A 676 22.08 28.86 22.14
CA THR A 676 23.48 28.46 21.89
C THR A 676 23.60 27.19 21.05
N SER A 677 22.49 26.52 20.74
CA SER A 677 22.45 25.25 20.03
C SER A 677 21.34 25.21 18.98
N THR A 678 21.43 24.24 18.10
CA THR A 678 20.39 23.90 17.12
C THR A 678 20.05 22.42 17.22
N ARG A 679 18.87 22.02 16.77
CA ARG A 679 18.43 20.61 16.68
C ARG A 679 17.80 20.36 15.31
N MET A 680 18.09 19.23 14.69
CA MET A 680 17.37 18.77 13.49
C MET A 680 16.12 17.99 13.90
N LEU A 681 14.96 18.40 13.41
CA LEU A 681 13.64 17.84 13.71
C LEU A 681 13.22 16.82 12.63
N ALA A 682 14.03 15.78 12.46
CA ALA A 682 13.73 14.66 11.59
C ALA A 682 13.71 13.35 12.39
N SER A 683 12.94 12.38 11.90
CA SER A 683 12.88 11.04 12.47
C SER A 683 14.28 10.38 12.47
N ARG A 684 14.53 9.44 13.38
CA ARG A 684 15.79 8.68 13.39
C ARG A 684 16.04 8.01 12.03
N MET A 685 14.99 7.49 11.40
CA MET A 685 15.05 6.80 10.12
C MET A 685 15.45 7.77 8.99
N ASP A 686 14.85 8.97 8.95
CA ASP A 686 15.23 10.03 8.01
C ASP A 686 16.70 10.44 8.19
N LYS A 687 17.18 10.61 9.44
CA LYS A 687 18.60 10.92 9.68
C LYS A 687 19.51 9.82 9.13
N THR A 688 19.13 8.56 9.30
CA THR A 688 19.86 7.40 8.76
C THR A 688 19.90 7.43 7.24
N HIS A 689 18.78 7.72 6.58
CA HIS A 689 18.73 7.85 5.12
C HIS A 689 19.61 9.01 4.62
N TYR A 690 19.54 10.18 5.24
CA TYR A 690 20.38 11.31 4.84
C TYR A 690 21.87 11.00 5.03
N LYS A 691 22.25 10.24 6.06
CA LYS A 691 23.63 9.72 6.23
C LYS A 691 24.04 8.80 5.09
N VAL A 692 23.16 7.88 4.68
CA VAL A 692 23.38 7.01 3.51
C VAL A 692 23.67 7.83 2.26
N LEU A 693 22.90 8.90 2.03
CA LEU A 693 23.13 9.80 0.89
C LEU A 693 24.43 10.59 0.99
N CYS A 694 24.94 10.79 2.21
CA CYS A 694 26.27 11.34 2.46
C CYS A 694 27.40 10.29 2.39
N GLY A 695 27.10 9.05 1.98
CA GLY A 695 28.10 7.97 1.89
C GLY A 695 28.44 7.31 3.23
N ILE A 696 27.65 7.56 4.29
CA ILE A 696 27.85 6.98 5.62
C ILE A 696 26.90 5.79 5.80
N PRO A 697 27.40 4.56 6.00
CA PRO A 697 26.55 3.39 6.18
C PRO A 697 25.77 3.43 7.51
N PRO A 698 24.57 2.86 7.54
CA PRO A 698 23.78 2.74 8.76
C PRO A 698 24.48 1.79 9.74
N GLU A 699 24.71 2.26 10.96
CA GLU A 699 25.29 1.47 12.04
C GLU A 699 24.20 1.03 13.03
N LYS A 700 24.24 -0.23 13.45
CA LYS A 700 23.45 -0.69 14.60
C LYS A 700 24.12 -0.17 15.86
N ASP A 701 23.42 0.68 16.60
CA ASP A 701 23.88 1.14 17.89
C ASP A 701 23.69 0.04 18.94
N TYR A 702 24.76 -0.71 19.22
CA TYR A 702 24.77 -1.77 20.24
C TYR A 702 24.86 -1.21 21.67
N SER A 703 25.00 0.12 21.84
CA SER A 703 25.20 0.77 23.15
C SER A 703 23.92 1.33 23.77
N ALA A 704 22.86 1.50 22.99
CA ALA A 704 21.54 1.79 23.52
C ALA A 704 20.98 0.52 24.17
N GLU A 705 20.91 0.48 25.52
CA GLU A 705 20.05 -0.49 26.20
C GLU A 705 18.68 -0.44 25.51
N PRO A 706 18.13 -1.59 25.06
CA PRO A 706 16.84 -1.59 24.43
C PRO A 706 15.84 -1.00 25.43
N LYS A 707 15.33 0.20 25.15
CA LYS A 707 14.10 0.73 25.77
C LYS A 707 13.01 -0.29 25.50
N SER A 708 12.89 -1.26 26.40
CA SER A 708 12.01 -2.42 26.36
C SER A 708 11.46 -2.75 24.96
N ILE A 709 12.33 -3.11 24.03
CA ILE A 709 11.94 -4.17 23.09
C ILE A 709 11.75 -5.33 24.04
N ARG A 710 10.49 -5.72 24.30
CA ARG A 710 10.20 -6.97 25.00
C ARG A 710 11.04 -8.01 24.27
N TYR A 711 12.11 -8.48 24.90
CA TYR A 711 12.77 -9.68 24.45
C TYR A 711 11.69 -10.74 24.51
N LEU A 712 11.18 -11.06 23.33
CA LEU A 712 10.33 -12.18 23.06
C LEU A 712 11.05 -13.37 23.68
N THR A 713 10.57 -13.80 24.85
CA THR A 713 10.94 -15.11 25.37
C THR A 713 10.57 -16.14 24.30
N GLU A 714 11.23 -17.29 24.23
CA GLU A 714 10.99 -18.39 23.27
C GLU A 714 9.50 -18.79 23.09
N LYS A 715 8.58 -18.27 23.91
CA LYS A 715 7.12 -18.37 23.75
C LYS A 715 6.49 -17.44 22.73
N ASP A 716 7.14 -16.36 22.30
CA ASP A 716 6.65 -15.46 21.24
C ASP A 716 7.26 -15.78 19.86
N GLU A 717 8.27 -16.65 19.79
CA GLU A 717 8.81 -17.20 18.52
C GLU A 717 7.73 -17.98 17.74
N ASP A 718 6.74 -18.55 18.42
CA ASP A 718 5.59 -19.21 17.81
C ASP A 718 4.49 -18.23 17.34
N LYS A 719 4.57 -16.94 17.72
CA LYS A 719 3.67 -15.89 17.21
C LYS A 719 4.27 -15.15 16.00
N GLU A 720 5.59 -14.96 15.93
CA GLU A 720 6.23 -14.52 14.66
C GLU A 720 6.14 -15.60 13.58
N ALA A 721 6.04 -16.89 13.95
CA ALA A 721 5.70 -17.95 13.02
C ALA A 721 4.24 -17.89 12.49
N ASN A 722 3.38 -17.08 13.12
CA ASN A 722 2.04 -16.77 12.61
C ASN A 722 2.02 -15.52 11.70
N ASP A 723 3.10 -14.72 11.68
CA ASP A 723 3.22 -13.60 10.74
C ASP A 723 3.86 -13.99 9.39
N ASP A 724 4.11 -15.30 9.22
CA ASP A 724 4.69 -15.92 8.03
C ASP A 724 3.65 -16.56 7.08
N ILE A 725 2.37 -16.22 7.22
CA ILE A 725 1.47 -16.24 6.06
C ILE A 725 1.59 -14.86 5.45
N GLY A 726 2.16 -14.80 4.25
CA GLY A 726 2.43 -13.57 3.51
C GLY A 726 1.49 -12.44 3.89
N PHE A 727 2.02 -11.43 4.59
CA PHE A 727 1.34 -10.16 4.67
C PHE A 727 1.50 -9.50 3.32
N VAL A 728 0.50 -9.79 2.48
CA VAL A 728 -0.31 -8.82 1.75
C VAL A 728 0.34 -7.46 1.78
#